data_AF-A0AAU5SDQ8-F1
#
_entry.id   AF-A0AAU5SDQ8-F1
#
_cell.length_a   1.000
_cell.length_b   1.000
_cell.length_c   1.000
_cell.angle_alpha   90.00
_cell.angle_beta   90.00
_cell.angle_gamma   90.00
#
_symmetry.space_group_name_H-M   'P 1'
#
loop_
_entity.id
_entity.type
_entity.pdbx_description
1 polymer ?
#
loop_
_entity_poly.entity_id
_entity_poly.type
_entity_poly.pdbx_seq_one_letter_code
_entity_poly.pdbx_strand_id
1 'polypeptide(L)'
;MAGTRGTRRALTDLWDRYSASDPGLLRLMAGLRTVGSIGLALLVLAVMDTPVTQLVAGAMAAMVSTFAIRDKRVPDQAVTLALGLPAALASVSLGSLLNPHVVVGDIFFVLLIFVCAYVRRFGDRYTAIGMISFQVYFVSLFVHATPSDLPGLCLTLTIAFACSALTRFAFVPETPERTLRRLRQAFRARTVQLVATQREVLESPADHLDSAVADLRKDTARLHESALMIQARLEDGTSDPATANQLQRRVVDAEIAAERLGILLLNTRGSGHADTLTLHLPNAPLPAPVRRLGDEDEAVRTLRKEMRALQLLVARLSEDGRGTAVTHLRNRLLAYRDDANLPRATPAIQDAFRGIGETARAVLGLRMALDGPGDDSDDAPETVRSREEFEAEDLALADDSAPSVRTGLDRPSNRAAFQVATGSALAVLGGEFLSSQRWYWAVLTCWVVFLNTSSTAEILVKGYRRLIGTVCGVVAGVLLAGAIGHHTWTAFALVLVFIFAMFFTAPVSYTLMSFFVTAMLGLLYTLLHTYSLSVLVLRIEETALGAACGVIAAVLVLPIRTDEHTDAQLVTVLTRLRDVSVAAVDQLGGGPAVDLVDMSRDLDTALDALRRSTSPLTYPITPLRVRRRTARYLVALLETCAYHARALAATAELVPYSRSVAADPRLAAVGPRIAHNIDALISHVEAQESTKERAVAVAVSGATAAAPPEGDTDQRAAARKGPEVRTGPSIASMLEGSGSSNLRSGTVTYRVLRHLQRLDEGITALARPLRAPMEDDGTSRRAAGGTGGAGGATAQARPAG
;
A
#
# COMPACT_ATOMS: atom_id res chain seq x y z
N MET A 1 -29.80 36.93 2.25
CA MET A 1 -29.68 35.59 1.64
C MET A 1 -28.29 35.25 1.04
N ALA A 2 -27.26 36.12 1.14
CA ALA A 2 -25.91 35.83 0.63
C ALA A 2 -25.01 35.04 1.61
N GLY A 3 -25.25 35.13 2.92
CA GLY A 3 -24.42 34.47 3.94
C GLY A 3 -24.55 32.95 4.02
N THR A 4 -25.70 32.38 3.63
CA THR A 4 -25.96 30.94 3.71
C THR A 4 -25.35 30.13 2.55
N ARG A 5 -24.97 30.78 1.44
CA ARG A 5 -24.28 30.14 0.31
C ARG A 5 -22.76 30.01 0.56
N GLY A 6 -22.17 30.98 1.26
CA GLY A 6 -20.74 30.95 1.63
C GLY A 6 -20.44 29.87 2.68
N THR A 7 -21.29 29.75 3.70
CA THR A 7 -21.13 28.71 4.74
C THR A 7 -21.34 27.30 4.20
N ARG A 8 -22.31 27.11 3.28
CA ARG A 8 -22.49 25.80 2.61
C ARG A 8 -21.29 25.41 1.76
N ARG A 9 -20.69 26.35 1.01
CA ARG A 9 -19.46 26.08 0.23
C ARG A 9 -18.25 25.79 1.11
N ALA A 10 -18.07 26.53 2.20
CA ALA A 10 -16.99 26.25 3.14
C ALA A 10 -17.15 24.90 3.85
N LEU A 11 -18.39 24.51 4.18
CA LEU A 11 -18.69 23.20 4.76
C LEU A 11 -18.48 22.06 3.75
N THR A 12 -18.83 22.25 2.47
CA THR A 12 -18.54 21.25 1.42
C THR A 12 -17.04 21.15 1.18
N ASP A 13 -16.28 22.24 1.12
CA ASP A 13 -14.83 22.21 0.91
C ASP A 13 -14.07 21.61 2.11
N LEU A 14 -14.60 21.77 3.33
CA LEU A 14 -14.08 21.13 4.53
C LEU A 14 -14.44 19.64 4.55
N TRP A 15 -15.66 19.29 4.16
CA TRP A 15 -16.12 17.91 4.05
C TRP A 15 -15.38 17.14 2.95
N ASP A 16 -15.06 17.78 1.83
CA ASP A 16 -14.29 17.22 0.72
C ASP A 16 -12.83 17.01 1.14
N ARG A 17 -12.23 17.97 1.86
CA ARG A 17 -10.90 17.78 2.48
C ARG A 17 -10.90 16.68 3.54
N TYR A 18 -11.97 16.57 4.33
CA TYR A 18 -12.09 15.58 5.39
C TYR A 18 -12.31 14.17 4.82
N SER A 19 -13.20 14.00 3.84
CA SER A 19 -13.42 12.74 3.12
C SER A 19 -12.21 12.32 2.28
N ALA A 20 -11.42 13.28 1.77
CA ALA A 20 -10.12 12.99 1.19
C ALA A 20 -9.12 12.47 2.23
N SER A 21 -9.20 12.88 3.49
CA SER A 21 -8.33 12.42 4.57
C SER A 21 -8.76 11.07 5.15
N ASP A 22 -10.07 10.83 5.34
CA ASP A 22 -10.63 9.60 5.93
C ASP A 22 -11.74 9.01 5.03
N PRO A 23 -11.36 8.34 3.92
CA PRO A 23 -12.33 7.70 3.03
C PRO A 23 -13.11 6.62 3.79
N GLY A 24 -14.44 6.66 3.68
CA GLY A 24 -15.31 5.73 4.42
C GLY A 24 -15.59 6.10 5.87
N LEU A 25 -15.02 7.20 6.39
CA LEU A 25 -15.13 7.65 7.79
C LEU A 25 -14.64 6.59 8.81
N LEU A 26 -13.72 5.72 8.39
CA LEU A 26 -13.26 4.60 9.19
C LEU A 26 -12.56 5.06 10.48
N ARG A 27 -11.71 6.09 10.37
CA ARG A 27 -10.95 6.63 11.50
C ARG A 27 -11.87 7.41 12.44
N LEU A 28 -12.82 8.17 11.88
CA LEU A 28 -13.85 8.88 12.65
C LEU A 28 -14.68 7.92 13.50
N MET A 29 -15.20 6.84 12.90
CA MET A 29 -16.04 5.86 13.59
C MET A 29 -15.25 5.10 14.65
N ALA A 30 -13.99 4.74 14.37
CA ALA A 30 -13.10 4.15 15.36
C ALA A 30 -12.85 5.08 16.57
N GLY A 31 -12.57 6.36 16.33
CA GLY A 31 -12.38 7.35 17.38
C GLY A 31 -13.65 7.58 18.19
N LEU A 32 -14.80 7.79 17.53
CA LEU A 32 -16.08 8.07 18.18
C LEU A 32 -16.55 6.90 19.04
N ARG A 33 -16.41 5.66 18.54
CA ARG A 33 -16.75 4.46 19.30
C ARG A 33 -15.88 4.30 20.54
N THR A 34 -14.59 4.59 20.44
CA THR A 34 -13.67 4.45 21.58
C THR A 34 -13.95 5.51 22.65
N VAL A 35 -14.10 6.78 22.24
CA VAL A 35 -14.46 7.86 23.17
C VAL A 35 -15.85 7.66 23.75
N GLY A 36 -16.82 7.23 22.94
CA GLY A 36 -18.17 6.91 23.40
C GLY A 36 -18.17 5.79 24.44
N SER A 37 -17.41 4.72 24.21
CA SER A 37 -17.28 3.60 25.15
C SER A 37 -16.64 4.04 26.46
N ILE A 38 -15.59 4.86 26.41
CA ILE A 38 -14.89 5.36 27.60
C ILE A 38 -15.77 6.35 28.36
N GLY A 39 -16.38 7.31 27.67
CA GLY A 39 -17.26 8.31 28.26
C GLY A 39 -18.47 7.67 28.93
N LEU A 40 -19.08 6.66 28.30
CA LEU A 40 -20.18 5.89 28.88
C LEU A 40 -19.73 5.09 30.11
N ALA A 41 -18.59 4.39 30.03
CA ALA A 41 -18.07 3.64 31.17
C ALA A 41 -17.78 4.55 32.37
N LEU A 42 -17.12 5.69 32.13
CA LEU A 42 -16.83 6.68 33.16
C LEU A 42 -18.11 7.29 33.75
N LEU A 43 -19.13 7.57 32.93
CA LEU A 43 -20.41 8.08 33.40
C LEU A 43 -21.10 7.08 34.35
N VAL A 44 -21.20 5.81 33.94
CA VAL A 44 -21.82 4.76 34.75
C VAL A 44 -21.06 4.57 36.07
N LEU A 45 -19.74 4.47 36.00
CA LEU A 45 -18.88 4.30 37.18
C LEU A 45 -18.94 5.52 38.12
N ALA A 46 -18.99 6.74 37.59
CA ALA A 46 -19.12 7.95 38.39
C ALA A 46 -20.48 8.04 39.10
N VAL A 47 -21.57 7.60 38.46
CA VAL A 47 -22.90 7.51 39.08
C VAL A 47 -22.91 6.48 40.23
N MET A 48 -22.07 5.45 40.15
CA MET A 48 -21.89 4.46 41.21
C MET A 48 -20.94 4.90 42.33
N ASP A 49 -20.47 6.16 42.30
CA ASP A 49 -19.52 6.73 43.27
C ASP A 49 -18.25 5.87 43.46
N THR A 50 -17.77 5.30 42.35
CA THR A 50 -16.59 4.42 42.39
C THR A 50 -15.29 5.20 42.58
N PRO A 51 -14.29 4.61 43.28
CA PRO A 51 -12.98 5.22 43.45
C PRO A 51 -12.29 5.59 42.13
N VAL A 52 -11.48 6.64 42.14
CA VAL A 52 -10.74 7.14 40.97
C VAL A 52 -9.87 6.05 40.32
N THR A 53 -9.29 5.15 41.11
CA THR A 53 -8.51 4.01 40.62
C THR A 53 -9.34 3.06 39.75
N GLN A 54 -10.58 2.79 40.14
CA GLN A 54 -11.52 1.97 39.38
C GLN A 54 -12.05 2.72 38.14
N LEU A 55 -12.27 4.04 38.24
CA LEU A 55 -12.60 4.87 37.07
C LEU A 55 -11.53 4.77 35.98
N VAL A 56 -10.25 4.87 36.35
CA VAL A 56 -9.12 4.72 35.41
C VAL A 56 -9.07 3.30 34.85
N ALA A 57 -9.22 2.27 35.69
CA ALA A 57 -9.27 0.88 35.24
C ALA A 57 -10.40 0.62 34.22
N GLY A 58 -11.59 1.17 34.49
CA GLY A 58 -12.75 1.08 33.62
C GLY A 58 -12.56 1.79 32.29
N ALA A 59 -11.98 2.98 32.30
CA ALA A 59 -11.62 3.70 31.07
C ALA A 59 -10.61 2.93 30.21
N MET A 60 -9.56 2.38 30.83
CA MET A 60 -8.57 1.56 30.12
C MET A 60 -9.19 0.26 29.59
N ALA A 61 -10.03 -0.42 30.36
CA ALA A 61 -10.73 -1.64 29.91
C ALA A 61 -11.71 -1.36 28.75
N ALA A 62 -12.43 -0.23 28.77
CA ALA A 62 -13.30 0.23 27.69
C ALA A 62 -12.50 0.53 26.41
N MET A 63 -11.34 1.19 26.56
CA MET A 63 -10.41 1.45 25.46
C MET A 63 -9.89 0.15 24.83
N VAL A 64 -9.42 -0.78 25.66
CA VAL A 64 -8.83 -2.06 25.23
C VAL A 64 -9.86 -2.94 24.54
N SER A 65 -11.04 -3.12 25.13
CA SER A 65 -12.14 -3.92 24.53
C SER A 65 -12.63 -3.32 23.21
N THR A 66 -12.57 -2.00 23.05
CA THR A 66 -12.93 -1.36 21.78
C THR A 66 -11.88 -1.63 20.71
N PHE A 67 -10.61 -1.38 21.01
CA PHE A 67 -9.51 -1.42 20.04
C PHE A 67 -9.01 -2.83 19.69
N ALA A 68 -9.03 -3.77 20.65
CA ALA A 68 -8.46 -5.10 20.44
C ALA A 68 -9.25 -5.92 19.41
N ILE A 69 -10.56 -5.69 19.31
CA ILE A 69 -11.45 -6.44 18.42
C ILE A 69 -11.28 -5.96 16.98
N ARG A 70 -10.72 -6.85 16.16
CA ARG A 70 -10.43 -6.63 14.73
C ARG A 70 -11.33 -7.45 13.80
N ASP A 71 -12.22 -8.28 14.34
CA ASP A 71 -13.11 -9.11 13.53
C ASP A 71 -13.95 -8.25 12.58
N LYS A 72 -14.04 -8.68 11.32
CA LYS A 72 -14.75 -7.93 10.27
C LYS A 72 -16.27 -8.04 10.40
N ARG A 73 -16.78 -9.22 10.76
CA ARG A 73 -18.22 -9.51 10.87
C ARG A 73 -18.77 -9.20 12.26
N VAL A 74 -19.98 -8.65 12.31
CA VAL A 74 -20.70 -8.33 13.56
C VAL A 74 -20.87 -9.54 14.51
N PRO A 75 -21.30 -10.74 14.06
CA PRO A 75 -21.40 -11.90 14.95
C PRO A 75 -20.05 -12.33 15.52
N ASP A 76 -18.99 -12.29 14.70
CA ASP A 76 -17.64 -12.63 15.17
C ASP A 76 -17.11 -11.62 16.18
N GLN A 77 -17.39 -10.33 15.99
CA GLN A 77 -17.08 -9.29 16.98
C GLN A 77 -17.79 -9.55 18.32
N ALA A 78 -19.06 -9.97 18.29
CA ALA A 78 -19.82 -10.27 19.50
C ALA A 78 -19.24 -11.47 20.24
N VAL A 79 -18.88 -12.54 19.52
CA VAL A 79 -18.21 -13.72 20.10
C VAL A 79 -16.86 -13.34 20.70
N THR A 80 -16.04 -12.56 19.98
CA THR A 80 -14.73 -12.12 20.48
C THR A 80 -14.86 -11.23 21.72
N LEU A 81 -15.84 -10.32 21.76
CA LEU A 81 -16.09 -9.48 22.94
C LEU A 81 -16.56 -10.32 24.14
N ALA A 82 -17.45 -11.29 23.90
CA ALA A 82 -17.96 -12.19 24.93
C ALA A 82 -16.86 -13.10 25.49
N LEU A 83 -15.94 -13.60 24.65
CA LEU A 83 -14.76 -14.37 25.09
C LEU A 83 -13.68 -13.48 25.72
N GLY A 84 -13.60 -12.22 25.32
CA GLY A 84 -12.66 -11.24 25.85
C GLY A 84 -12.92 -10.90 27.31
N LEU A 85 -14.19 -10.88 27.76
CA LEU A 85 -14.53 -10.57 29.15
C LEU A 85 -13.99 -11.63 30.13
N PRO A 86 -14.23 -12.95 29.99
CA PRO A 86 -13.61 -13.96 30.82
C PRO A 86 -12.08 -13.89 30.81
N ALA A 87 -11.46 -13.63 29.66
CA ALA A 87 -10.02 -13.48 29.53
C ALA A 87 -9.50 -12.26 30.31
N ALA A 88 -10.23 -11.14 30.29
CA ALA A 88 -9.94 -9.95 31.08
C ALA A 88 -10.08 -10.21 32.59
N LEU A 89 -11.16 -10.88 33.01
CA LEU A 89 -11.40 -11.23 34.41
C LEU A 89 -10.34 -12.19 34.95
N ALA A 90 -9.93 -13.19 34.16
CA ALA A 90 -8.83 -14.07 34.51
C ALA A 90 -7.50 -13.30 34.65
N SER A 91 -7.24 -12.35 33.74
CA SER A 91 -6.02 -11.55 33.74
C SER A 91 -5.93 -10.60 34.94
N VAL A 92 -7.02 -9.92 35.32
CA VAL A 92 -7.04 -9.05 36.51
C VAL A 92 -6.95 -9.86 37.80
N SER A 93 -7.57 -11.04 37.85
CA SER A 93 -7.49 -11.95 39.00
C SER A 93 -6.07 -12.48 39.20
N LEU A 94 -5.40 -12.89 38.11
CA LEU A 94 -4.00 -13.31 38.18
C LEU A 94 -3.07 -12.16 38.55
N GLY A 95 -3.28 -10.96 37.99
CA GLY A 95 -2.49 -9.78 38.34
C GLY A 95 -2.61 -9.37 39.81
N SER A 96 -3.81 -9.46 40.39
CA SER A 96 -4.04 -9.12 41.80
C SER A 96 -3.52 -10.17 42.78
N LEU A 97 -3.63 -11.46 42.43
CA LEU A 97 -3.08 -12.56 43.24
C LEU A 97 -1.54 -12.61 43.21
N LEU A 98 -0.93 -12.24 42.08
CA LEU A 98 0.52 -12.22 41.91
C LEU A 98 1.17 -10.92 42.40
N ASN A 99 0.38 -9.89 42.70
CA ASN A 99 0.86 -8.59 43.20
C ASN A 99 1.84 -8.70 44.39
N PRO A 100 1.63 -9.60 45.39
CA PRO A 100 2.57 -9.75 46.51
C PRO A 100 3.89 -10.44 46.13
N HIS A 101 3.94 -11.18 45.01
CA HIS A 101 5.07 -12.02 44.60
C HIS A 101 5.74 -11.46 43.35
N VAL A 102 6.49 -10.36 43.49
CA VAL A 102 7.06 -9.57 42.37
C VAL A 102 7.74 -10.45 41.31
N VAL A 103 8.70 -11.29 41.71
CA VAL A 103 9.45 -12.16 40.76
C VAL A 103 8.55 -13.16 40.02
N VAL A 104 7.55 -13.73 40.72
CA VAL A 104 6.61 -14.69 40.11
C VAL A 104 5.67 -13.97 39.16
N GLY A 105 5.24 -12.75 39.51
CA GLY A 105 4.49 -11.85 38.65
C GLY A 105 5.22 -11.54 37.36
N ASP A 106 6.52 -11.22 37.44
CA ASP A 106 7.33 -10.88 36.26
C ASP A 106 7.53 -12.05 35.31
N ILE A 107 7.83 -13.24 35.85
CA ILE A 107 7.94 -14.48 35.07
C ILE A 107 6.60 -14.78 34.38
N PHE A 108 5.50 -14.67 35.12
CA PHE A 108 4.17 -14.87 34.56
C PHE A 108 3.84 -13.85 33.48
N PHE A 109 4.25 -12.59 33.64
CA PHE A 109 4.01 -11.55 32.66
C PHE A 109 4.75 -11.82 31.34
N VAL A 110 6.01 -12.26 31.41
CA VAL A 110 6.77 -12.71 30.22
C VAL A 110 6.13 -13.94 29.57
N LEU A 111 5.64 -14.90 30.37
CA LEU A 111 4.92 -16.06 29.86
C LEU A 111 3.61 -15.65 29.17
N LEU A 112 2.86 -14.71 29.75
CA LEU A 112 1.64 -14.16 29.18
C LEU A 112 1.91 -13.49 27.84
N ILE A 113 2.98 -12.68 27.76
CA ILE A 113 3.48 -12.07 26.52
C ILE A 113 3.74 -13.13 25.45
N PHE A 114 4.48 -14.19 25.80
CA PHE A 114 4.77 -15.30 24.87
C PHE A 114 3.50 -15.98 24.37
N VAL A 115 2.60 -16.36 25.29
CA VAL A 115 1.32 -17.00 24.95
C VAL A 115 0.48 -16.09 24.05
N CYS A 116 0.35 -14.81 24.42
CA CYS A 116 -0.41 -13.83 23.66
C CYS A 116 0.17 -13.61 22.26
N ALA A 117 1.49 -13.67 22.09
CA ALA A 117 2.12 -13.58 20.78
C ALA A 117 1.96 -14.87 19.97
N TYR A 118 2.04 -16.04 20.62
CA TYR A 118 1.91 -17.35 20.00
C TYR A 118 0.50 -17.61 19.46
N VAL A 119 -0.54 -17.26 20.23
CA VAL A 119 -1.93 -17.53 19.83
C VAL A 119 -2.40 -16.66 18.65
N ARG A 120 -1.69 -15.57 18.30
CA ARG A 120 -2.01 -14.72 17.14
C ARG A 120 -2.09 -15.50 15.83
N ARG A 121 -1.38 -16.63 15.74
CA ARG A 121 -1.37 -17.52 14.56
C ARG A 121 -2.72 -18.13 14.22
N PHE A 122 -3.65 -18.18 15.19
CA PHE A 122 -4.95 -18.79 15.03
C PHE A 122 -6.02 -17.80 14.51
N GLY A 123 -5.63 -16.55 14.19
CA GLY A 123 -6.48 -15.56 13.54
C GLY A 123 -6.71 -14.29 14.37
N ASP A 124 -7.57 -13.40 13.86
CA ASP A 124 -7.84 -12.09 14.45
C ASP A 124 -8.49 -12.18 15.83
N ARG A 125 -9.40 -13.15 16.04
CA ARG A 125 -10.06 -13.39 17.33
C ARG A 125 -9.06 -13.66 18.46
N TYR A 126 -8.11 -14.57 18.25
CA TYR A 126 -7.10 -14.92 19.25
C TYR A 126 -6.10 -13.78 19.47
N THR A 127 -5.83 -13.02 18.41
CA THR A 127 -5.04 -11.80 18.49
C THR A 127 -5.72 -10.74 19.37
N ALA A 128 -7.04 -10.58 19.25
CA ALA A 128 -7.85 -9.70 20.09
C ALA A 128 -7.88 -10.16 21.56
N ILE A 129 -8.17 -11.44 21.80
CA ILE A 129 -8.20 -12.02 23.16
C ILE A 129 -6.84 -11.86 23.84
N GLY A 130 -5.73 -12.17 23.14
CA GLY A 130 -4.39 -11.98 23.68
C GLY A 130 -4.07 -10.51 23.98
N MET A 131 -4.49 -9.57 23.14
CA MET A 131 -4.36 -8.14 23.42
C MET A 131 -5.17 -7.71 24.66
N ILE A 132 -6.39 -8.22 24.81
CA ILE A 132 -7.23 -7.95 26.00
C ILE A 132 -6.55 -8.49 27.25
N SER A 133 -6.10 -9.75 27.25
CA SER A 133 -5.45 -10.37 28.40
C SER A 133 -4.20 -9.62 28.83
N PHE A 134 -3.29 -9.33 27.88
CA PHE A 134 -2.07 -8.57 28.16
C PHE A 134 -2.37 -7.17 28.71
N GLN A 135 -3.27 -6.41 28.07
CA GLN A 135 -3.56 -5.04 28.47
C GLN A 135 -4.32 -4.98 29.81
N VAL A 136 -5.22 -5.92 30.08
CA VAL A 136 -5.94 -5.94 31.36
C VAL A 136 -5.04 -6.41 32.50
N TYR A 137 -4.10 -7.33 32.25
CA TYR A 137 -3.05 -7.64 33.21
C TYR A 137 -2.18 -6.41 33.51
N PHE A 138 -1.81 -5.65 32.47
CA PHE A 138 -1.11 -4.38 32.62
C PHE A 138 -1.91 -3.35 33.44
N VAL A 139 -3.23 -3.24 33.23
CA VAL A 139 -4.11 -2.37 34.03
C VAL A 139 -4.07 -2.77 35.51
N SER A 140 -4.05 -4.07 35.81
CA SER A 140 -3.93 -4.60 37.17
C SER A 140 -2.64 -4.15 37.85
N LEU A 141 -1.50 -4.21 37.13
CA LEU A 141 -0.21 -3.70 37.61
C LEU A 141 -0.23 -2.18 37.81
N PHE A 142 -0.80 -1.43 36.86
CA PHE A 142 -0.85 0.02 36.90
C PHE A 142 -1.63 0.55 38.12
N VAL A 143 -2.77 -0.09 38.41
CA VAL A 143 -3.64 0.29 39.54
C VAL A 143 -3.19 -0.32 40.87
N HIS A 144 -2.16 -1.18 40.86
CA HIS A 144 -1.68 -1.94 42.03
C HIS A 144 -2.82 -2.75 42.67
N ALA A 145 -3.56 -3.49 41.83
CA ALA A 145 -4.72 -4.25 42.27
C ALA A 145 -4.37 -5.25 43.37
N THR A 146 -5.08 -5.19 44.50
CA THR A 146 -4.96 -6.16 45.58
C THR A 146 -6.09 -7.19 45.53
N PRO A 147 -5.96 -8.36 46.17
CA PRO A 147 -7.04 -9.35 46.24
C PRO A 147 -8.35 -8.81 46.83
N SER A 148 -8.27 -7.80 47.71
CA SER A 148 -9.44 -7.12 48.28
C SER A 148 -10.18 -6.23 47.27
N ASP A 149 -9.47 -5.68 46.26
CA ASP A 149 -10.06 -4.83 45.22
C ASP A 149 -10.69 -5.65 44.09
N LEU A 150 -10.42 -6.96 44.05
CA LEU A 150 -10.78 -7.86 42.96
C LEU A 150 -12.29 -7.84 42.65
N PRO A 151 -13.22 -7.91 43.62
CA PRO A 151 -14.65 -7.86 43.30
C PRO A 151 -15.06 -6.54 42.63
N GLY A 152 -14.54 -5.41 43.12
CA GLY A 152 -14.80 -4.09 42.55
C GLY A 152 -14.22 -3.93 41.14
N LEU A 153 -13.01 -4.45 40.91
CA LEU A 153 -12.39 -4.46 39.59
C LEU A 153 -13.12 -5.37 38.60
N CYS A 154 -13.56 -6.57 39.03
CA CYS A 154 -14.37 -7.45 38.19
C CYS A 154 -15.68 -6.80 37.75
N LEU A 155 -16.36 -6.10 38.67
CA LEU A 155 -17.56 -5.33 38.34
C LEU A 155 -17.24 -4.19 37.36
N THR A 156 -16.18 -3.44 37.63
CA THR A 156 -15.71 -2.33 36.78
C THR A 156 -15.41 -2.79 35.35
N LEU A 157 -14.69 -3.90 35.19
CA LEU A 157 -14.37 -4.48 33.88
C LEU A 157 -15.63 -4.95 33.16
N THR A 158 -16.57 -5.57 33.89
CA THR A 158 -17.85 -6.02 33.31
C THR A 158 -18.66 -4.84 32.79
N ILE A 159 -18.74 -3.75 33.55
CA ILE A 159 -19.38 -2.50 33.13
C ILE A 159 -18.68 -1.93 31.90
N ALA A 160 -17.34 -1.87 31.88
CA ALA A 160 -16.58 -1.36 30.76
C ALA A 160 -16.81 -2.16 29.46
N PHE A 161 -16.84 -3.50 29.55
CA PHE A 161 -17.16 -4.37 28.41
C PHE A 161 -18.62 -4.22 27.96
N ALA A 162 -19.57 -4.06 28.88
CA ALA A 162 -20.97 -3.79 28.54
C ALA A 162 -21.13 -2.43 27.84
N CYS A 163 -20.44 -1.39 28.31
CA CYS A 163 -20.43 -0.06 27.68
C CYS A 163 -19.79 -0.11 26.27
N SER A 164 -18.73 -0.90 26.12
CA SER A 164 -18.09 -1.17 24.82
C SER A 164 -19.04 -1.91 23.87
N ALA A 165 -19.76 -2.93 24.35
CA ALA A 165 -20.79 -3.63 23.59
C ALA A 165 -21.91 -2.68 23.15
N LEU A 166 -22.45 -1.88 24.08
CA LEU A 166 -23.54 -0.94 23.79
C LEU A 166 -23.10 0.11 22.77
N THR A 167 -21.89 0.65 22.92
CA THR A 167 -21.39 1.65 21.97
C THR A 167 -21.13 1.03 20.60
N ARG A 168 -20.57 -0.19 20.54
CA ARG A 168 -20.27 -0.88 19.29
C ARG A 168 -21.51 -1.35 18.53
N PHE A 169 -22.53 -1.86 19.23
CA PHE A 169 -23.70 -2.49 18.60
C PHE A 169 -24.94 -1.59 18.55
N ALA A 170 -25.08 -0.61 19.45
CA ALA A 170 -26.25 0.29 19.50
C ALA A 170 -25.93 1.73 19.07
N PHE A 171 -24.91 2.39 19.65
CA PHE A 171 -24.66 3.82 19.38
C PHE A 171 -23.89 4.09 18.08
N VAL A 172 -22.87 3.29 17.79
CA VAL A 172 -22.01 3.43 16.60
C VAL A 172 -21.91 2.09 15.85
N PRO A 173 -23.04 1.55 15.34
CA PRO A 173 -23.06 0.26 14.63
C PRO A 173 -22.35 0.35 13.27
N GLU A 174 -21.22 -0.34 13.17
CA GLU A 174 -20.41 -0.46 11.95
C GLU A 174 -20.66 -1.83 11.31
N THR A 175 -21.50 -1.88 10.26
CA THR A 175 -21.70 -3.09 9.47
C THR A 175 -20.78 -3.09 8.24
N PRO A 176 -20.25 -4.26 7.82
CA PRO A 176 -19.40 -4.38 6.63
C PRO A 176 -20.03 -3.72 5.40
N GLU A 177 -21.33 -3.93 5.19
CA GLU A 177 -22.11 -3.35 4.09
C GLU A 177 -22.13 -1.82 4.10
N ARG A 178 -22.32 -1.20 5.28
CA ARG A 178 -22.32 0.28 5.42
C ARG A 178 -20.94 0.84 5.13
N THR A 179 -19.90 0.17 5.63
CA THR A 179 -18.52 0.55 5.39
C THR A 179 -18.18 0.46 3.90
N LEU A 180 -18.52 -0.65 3.24
CA LEU A 180 -18.33 -0.82 1.80
C LEU A 180 -19.11 0.24 1.00
N ARG A 181 -20.36 0.55 1.39
CA ARG A 181 -21.15 1.62 0.76
C ARG A 181 -20.49 2.99 0.86
N ARG A 182 -19.93 3.34 2.03
CA ARG A 182 -19.20 4.61 2.22
C ARG A 182 -17.89 4.65 1.44
N LEU A 183 -17.17 3.53 1.36
CA LEU A 183 -15.95 3.42 0.55
C LEU A 183 -16.26 3.58 -0.95
N ARG A 184 -17.33 2.95 -1.44
CA ARG A 184 -17.85 3.12 -2.80
C ARG A 184 -18.16 4.60 -3.10
N GLN A 185 -18.83 5.30 -2.18
CA GLN A 185 -19.12 6.73 -2.31
C GLN A 185 -17.84 7.59 -2.34
N ALA A 186 -16.86 7.26 -1.49
CA ALA A 186 -15.58 7.96 -1.46
C ALA A 186 -14.76 7.74 -2.75
N PHE A 187 -14.71 6.51 -3.27
CA PHE A 187 -14.06 6.19 -4.54
C PHE A 187 -14.63 7.02 -5.67
N ARG A 188 -15.97 7.07 -5.78
CA ARG A 188 -16.64 7.90 -6.78
C ARG A 188 -16.32 9.38 -6.63
N ALA A 189 -16.39 9.93 -5.41
CA ALA A 189 -16.06 11.34 -5.18
C ALA A 189 -14.63 11.65 -5.65
N ARG A 190 -13.69 10.75 -5.39
CA ARG A 190 -12.30 10.83 -5.87
C ARG A 190 -12.22 10.70 -7.40
N THR A 191 -13.04 9.88 -8.06
CA THR A 191 -13.11 9.82 -9.53
C THR A 191 -13.59 11.15 -10.11
N VAL A 192 -14.63 11.77 -9.53
CA VAL A 192 -15.12 13.09 -9.96
C VAL A 192 -14.03 14.15 -9.80
N GLN A 193 -13.32 14.11 -8.68
CA GLN A 193 -12.20 15.02 -8.41
C GLN A 193 -11.07 14.82 -9.43
N LEU A 194 -10.68 13.58 -9.71
CA LEU A 194 -9.65 13.27 -10.70
C LEU A 194 -10.01 13.78 -12.10
N VAL A 195 -11.24 13.57 -12.55
CA VAL A 195 -11.71 14.08 -13.86
C VAL A 195 -11.74 15.62 -13.88
N ALA A 196 -12.04 16.27 -12.74
CA ALA A 196 -11.94 17.72 -12.61
C ALA A 196 -10.50 18.20 -12.75
N THR A 197 -9.54 17.54 -12.09
CA THR A 197 -8.11 17.85 -12.17
C THR A 197 -7.56 17.59 -13.59
N GLN A 198 -8.01 16.53 -14.26
CA GLN A 198 -7.71 16.28 -15.68
C GLN A 198 -8.21 17.38 -16.61
N ARG A 199 -9.41 17.92 -16.34
CA ARG A 199 -9.93 19.09 -17.06
C ARG A 199 -9.07 20.33 -16.80
N GLU A 200 -8.65 20.54 -15.56
CA GLU A 200 -7.75 21.65 -15.19
C GLU A 200 -6.41 21.55 -15.91
N VAL A 201 -5.81 20.37 -16.03
CA VAL A 201 -4.59 20.15 -16.84
C VAL A 201 -4.80 20.56 -18.30
N LEU A 202 -5.98 20.30 -18.87
CA LEU A 202 -6.35 20.70 -20.22
C LEU A 202 -6.67 22.21 -20.35
N GLU A 203 -7.06 22.89 -19.28
CA GLU A 203 -7.41 24.31 -19.29
C GLU A 203 -6.23 25.21 -18.83
N SER A 204 -5.25 24.65 -18.11
CA SER A 204 -4.16 25.39 -17.48
C SER A 204 -3.20 26.04 -18.49
N PRO A 205 -2.79 27.30 -18.24
CA PRO A 205 -1.69 27.94 -18.96
C PRO A 205 -0.33 27.30 -18.59
N ALA A 206 0.68 27.49 -19.44
CA ALA A 206 1.98 26.82 -19.29
C ALA A 206 2.64 27.03 -17.91
N ASP A 207 2.49 28.22 -17.32
CA ASP A 207 3.09 28.58 -16.03
C ASP A 207 2.49 27.81 -14.84
N HIS A 208 1.27 27.28 -14.98
CA HIS A 208 0.56 26.54 -13.92
C HIS A 208 0.48 25.02 -14.18
N LEU A 209 1.02 24.55 -15.31
CA LEU A 209 0.92 23.15 -15.73
C LEU A 209 1.60 22.20 -14.74
N ASP A 210 2.75 22.60 -14.17
CA ASP A 210 3.48 21.78 -13.19
C ASP A 210 2.66 21.54 -11.91
N SER A 211 1.92 22.56 -11.45
CA SER A 211 1.03 22.43 -10.29
C SER A 211 -0.14 21.50 -10.60
N ALA A 212 -0.79 21.68 -11.75
CA ALA A 212 -1.91 20.85 -12.18
C ALA A 212 -1.48 19.38 -12.37
N VAL A 213 -0.26 19.12 -12.86
CA VAL A 213 0.32 17.77 -12.95
C VAL A 213 0.62 17.19 -11.56
N ALA A 214 1.10 17.99 -10.62
CA ALA A 214 1.32 17.54 -9.25
C ALA A 214 0.00 17.14 -8.56
N ASP A 215 -1.07 17.92 -8.78
CA ASP A 215 -2.41 17.61 -8.29
C ASP A 215 -3.00 16.36 -8.99
N LEU A 216 -2.78 16.20 -10.31
CA LEU A 216 -3.18 15.00 -11.05
C LEU A 216 -2.55 13.74 -10.45
N ARG A 217 -1.23 13.74 -10.20
CA ARG A 217 -0.53 12.61 -9.56
C ARG A 217 -1.10 12.28 -8.18
N LYS A 218 -1.38 13.31 -7.39
CA LYS A 218 -1.91 13.18 -6.03
C LYS A 218 -3.32 12.58 -6.03
N ASP A 219 -4.18 13.01 -6.95
CA ASP A 219 -5.56 12.53 -7.04
C ASP A 219 -5.62 11.12 -7.64
N THR A 220 -4.74 10.75 -8.60
CA THR A 220 -4.59 9.35 -9.06
C THR A 220 -4.17 8.43 -7.91
N ALA A 221 -3.17 8.81 -7.10
CA ALA A 221 -2.74 8.01 -5.96
C ALA A 221 -3.84 7.85 -4.90
N ARG A 222 -4.68 8.87 -4.70
CA ARG A 222 -5.85 8.79 -3.82
C ARG A 222 -6.93 7.87 -4.39
N LEU A 223 -7.17 7.89 -5.70
CA LEU A 223 -8.14 6.97 -6.31
C LEU A 223 -7.72 5.51 -6.10
N HIS A 224 -6.45 5.21 -6.36
CA HIS A 224 -5.82 3.90 -6.11
C HIS A 224 -5.96 3.45 -4.64
N GLU A 225 -5.67 4.33 -3.69
CA GLU A 225 -5.83 4.03 -2.26
C GLU A 225 -7.28 3.62 -1.93
N SER A 226 -8.27 4.27 -2.54
CA SER A 226 -9.68 3.91 -2.32
C SER A 226 -10.06 2.59 -2.99
N ALA A 227 -9.50 2.26 -4.16
CA ALA A 227 -9.68 0.96 -4.79
C ALA A 227 -9.16 -0.18 -3.88
N LEU A 228 -7.95 -0.03 -3.34
CA LEU A 228 -7.36 -0.99 -2.39
C LEU A 228 -8.19 -1.14 -1.11
N MET A 229 -8.76 -0.03 -0.58
CA MET A 229 -9.63 -0.09 0.58
C MET A 229 -10.94 -0.84 0.31
N ILE A 230 -11.51 -0.71 -0.90
CA ILE A 230 -12.67 -1.48 -1.34
C ILE A 230 -12.30 -2.96 -1.44
N GLN A 231 -11.20 -3.29 -2.11
CA GLN A 231 -10.68 -4.67 -2.25
C GLN A 231 -10.48 -5.37 -0.91
N ALA A 232 -9.87 -4.69 0.07
CA ALA A 232 -9.63 -5.24 1.39
C ALA A 232 -10.91 -5.58 2.19
N ARG A 233 -12.08 -5.10 1.74
CA ARG A 233 -13.37 -5.22 2.44
C ARG A 233 -14.46 -5.87 1.59
N LEU A 234 -14.15 -6.30 0.36
CA LEU A 234 -15.12 -6.89 -0.58
C LEU A 234 -15.67 -8.22 -0.07
N GLU A 235 -14.79 -9.17 0.31
CA GLU A 235 -15.18 -10.49 0.84
C GLU A 235 -16.07 -10.43 2.09
N ASP A 236 -15.93 -9.37 2.90
CA ASP A 236 -16.71 -9.20 4.13
C ASP A 236 -18.00 -8.39 3.90
N GLY A 237 -18.00 -7.52 2.89
CA GLY A 237 -19.04 -6.53 2.64
C GLY A 237 -20.14 -7.01 1.69
N THR A 238 -19.94 -8.12 0.99
CA THR A 238 -20.91 -8.74 0.08
C THR A 238 -21.12 -10.20 0.43
N SER A 239 -22.37 -10.65 0.49
CA SER A 239 -22.71 -12.05 0.75
C SER A 239 -22.49 -12.99 -0.44
N ASP A 240 -22.33 -12.44 -1.65
CA ASP A 240 -22.14 -13.18 -2.90
C ASP A 240 -20.72 -12.95 -3.47
N PRO A 241 -19.89 -14.01 -3.62
CA PRO A 241 -18.54 -13.89 -4.17
C PRO A 241 -18.52 -13.46 -5.65
N ALA A 242 -19.56 -13.77 -6.44
CA ALA A 242 -19.62 -13.36 -7.84
C ALA A 242 -19.75 -11.83 -7.95
N THR A 243 -20.68 -11.25 -7.18
CA THR A 243 -20.82 -9.79 -7.05
C THR A 243 -19.54 -9.12 -6.52
N ALA A 244 -18.82 -9.77 -5.59
CA ALA A 244 -17.56 -9.25 -5.06
C ALA A 244 -16.48 -9.14 -6.16
N ASN A 245 -16.30 -10.23 -6.92
CA ASN A 245 -15.35 -10.29 -8.03
C ASN A 245 -15.72 -9.29 -9.14
N GLN A 246 -17.00 -9.21 -9.50
CA GLN A 246 -17.49 -8.25 -10.49
C GLN A 246 -17.19 -6.81 -10.04
N LEU A 247 -17.53 -6.46 -8.80
CA LEU A 247 -17.29 -5.13 -8.26
C LEU A 247 -15.79 -4.80 -8.19
N GLN A 248 -14.93 -5.76 -7.81
CA GLN A 248 -13.48 -5.60 -7.81
C GLN A 248 -12.97 -5.26 -9.21
N ARG A 249 -13.38 -6.03 -10.22
CA ARG A 249 -12.98 -5.83 -11.62
C ARG A 249 -13.40 -4.45 -12.12
N ARG A 250 -14.66 -4.06 -11.91
CA ARG A 250 -15.17 -2.76 -12.36
C ARG A 250 -14.52 -1.56 -11.67
N VAL A 251 -14.10 -1.71 -10.40
CA VAL A 251 -13.34 -0.66 -9.70
C VAL A 251 -11.95 -0.50 -10.32
N VAL A 252 -11.28 -1.60 -10.65
CA VAL A 252 -9.95 -1.58 -11.31
C VAL A 252 -10.06 -1.03 -12.74
N ASP A 253 -11.07 -1.44 -13.51
CA ASP A 253 -11.30 -0.91 -14.86
C ASP A 253 -11.49 0.62 -14.84
N ALA A 254 -12.27 1.12 -13.88
CA ALA A 254 -12.51 2.55 -13.69
C ALA A 254 -11.25 3.31 -13.28
N GLU A 255 -10.40 2.71 -12.44
CA GLU A 255 -9.12 3.26 -12.04
C GLU A 255 -8.16 3.37 -13.23
N ILE A 256 -7.96 2.27 -13.97
CA ILE A 256 -7.07 2.20 -15.12
C ILE A 256 -7.53 3.17 -16.22
N ALA A 257 -8.83 3.19 -16.53
CA ALA A 257 -9.36 4.09 -17.55
C ALA A 257 -9.16 5.56 -17.16
N ALA A 258 -9.41 5.92 -15.89
CA ALA A 258 -9.18 7.26 -15.40
C ALA A 258 -7.69 7.64 -15.42
N GLU A 259 -6.78 6.76 -15.01
CA GLU A 259 -5.34 7.00 -15.09
C GLU A 259 -4.88 7.22 -16.53
N ARG A 260 -5.31 6.32 -17.44
CA ARG A 260 -4.97 6.38 -18.86
C ARG A 260 -5.45 7.69 -19.49
N LEU A 261 -6.66 8.15 -19.17
CA LEU A 261 -7.17 9.43 -19.65
C LEU A 261 -6.28 10.60 -19.23
N GLY A 262 -5.76 10.60 -18.00
CA GLY A 262 -4.82 11.62 -17.52
C GLY A 262 -3.53 11.68 -18.35
N ILE A 263 -2.97 10.51 -18.69
CA ILE A 263 -1.77 10.39 -19.54
C ILE A 263 -2.06 10.90 -20.97
N LEU A 264 -3.19 10.49 -21.54
CA LEU A 264 -3.59 10.89 -22.89
C LEU A 264 -3.79 12.41 -22.99
N LEU A 265 -4.39 13.04 -21.98
CA LEU A 265 -4.55 14.50 -21.94
C LEU A 265 -3.21 15.23 -21.84
N LEU A 266 -2.23 14.70 -21.11
CA LEU A 266 -0.88 15.27 -21.06
C LEU A 266 -0.18 15.18 -22.43
N ASN A 267 -0.39 14.10 -23.17
CA ASN A 267 0.15 13.94 -24.53
C ASN A 267 -0.42 14.96 -25.51
N THR A 268 -1.61 15.51 -25.28
CA THR A 268 -2.16 16.62 -26.11
C THR A 268 -1.45 17.96 -25.91
N ARG A 269 -0.60 18.10 -24.88
CA ARG A 269 0.03 19.37 -24.47
C ARG A 269 1.49 19.53 -24.92
N GLY A 270 2.23 18.45 -25.15
CA GLY A 270 3.68 18.47 -25.44
C GLY A 270 4.08 17.80 -26.76
N SER A 271 5.25 18.13 -27.31
CA SER A 271 5.87 17.44 -28.47
C SER A 271 6.51 16.10 -28.11
N GLY A 272 6.82 15.89 -26.82
CA GLY A 272 7.25 14.61 -26.25
C GLY A 272 6.08 13.95 -25.55
N HIS A 273 5.83 12.68 -25.84
CA HIS A 273 4.79 11.91 -25.15
C HIS A 273 5.19 11.74 -23.68
N ALA A 274 4.35 12.20 -22.76
CA ALA A 274 4.42 11.84 -21.36
C ALA A 274 4.03 10.35 -21.24
N ASP A 275 5.00 9.45 -21.49
CA ASP A 275 4.77 7.99 -21.58
C ASP A 275 4.42 7.33 -20.24
N THR A 276 4.45 8.10 -19.15
CA THR A 276 4.00 7.69 -17.84
C THR A 276 3.67 8.97 -17.08
N LEU A 277 2.55 9.00 -16.34
CA LEU A 277 2.49 9.86 -15.15
C LEU A 277 3.69 9.42 -14.32
N THR A 278 4.75 10.22 -14.31
CA THR A 278 5.96 9.98 -13.53
C THR A 278 5.59 10.02 -12.05
N LEU A 279 4.96 8.94 -11.59
CA LEU A 279 4.43 8.75 -10.23
C LEU A 279 5.57 8.77 -9.20
N HIS A 280 6.82 8.54 -9.65
CA HIS A 280 7.96 8.32 -8.75
C HIS A 280 9.22 9.15 -9.05
N LEU A 281 9.15 10.11 -9.98
CA LEU A 281 10.23 11.09 -10.20
C LEU A 281 9.70 12.49 -9.89
N PRO A 282 9.88 12.99 -8.65
CA PRO A 282 9.71 14.41 -8.38
C PRO A 282 10.68 15.18 -9.29
N ASN A 283 10.18 16.16 -10.04
CA ASN A 283 10.96 17.14 -10.83
C ASN A 283 11.48 16.69 -12.22
N ALA A 284 10.88 15.69 -12.87
CA ALA A 284 11.17 15.47 -14.30
C ALA A 284 10.59 16.65 -15.13
N PRO A 285 11.40 17.36 -15.93
CA PRO A 285 10.95 18.53 -16.70
C PRO A 285 9.92 18.11 -17.76
N LEU A 286 8.81 18.85 -17.85
CA LEU A 286 7.80 18.65 -18.89
C LEU A 286 8.33 19.14 -20.25
N PRO A 287 7.95 18.48 -21.37
CA PRO A 287 8.25 18.96 -22.71
C PRO A 287 7.63 20.34 -22.97
N ALA A 288 8.33 21.20 -23.71
CA ALA A 288 7.84 22.54 -24.02
C ALA A 288 6.53 22.51 -24.85
N PRO A 289 5.56 23.40 -24.54
CA PRO A 289 4.30 23.47 -25.29
C PRO A 289 4.51 24.00 -26.71
N VAL A 290 3.82 23.39 -27.69
CA VAL A 290 3.92 23.75 -29.12
C VAL A 290 2.82 24.74 -29.53
N ARG A 291 3.10 25.54 -30.56
CA ARG A 291 2.17 26.46 -31.23
C ARG A 291 1.15 25.68 -32.10
N ARG A 292 -0.15 25.87 -31.85
CA ARG A 292 -1.26 25.10 -32.44
C ARG A 292 -1.67 25.58 -33.84
N LEU A 293 -2.17 24.66 -34.67
CA LEU A 293 -2.81 24.92 -35.97
C LEU A 293 -4.32 25.21 -35.81
N GLY A 294 -4.94 25.93 -36.76
CA GLY A 294 -6.33 26.42 -36.63
C GLY A 294 -7.41 25.34 -36.47
N ASP A 295 -7.31 24.20 -37.17
CA ASP A 295 -8.26 23.07 -37.04
C ASP A 295 -8.09 22.32 -35.69
N GLU A 296 -6.88 22.37 -35.10
CA GLU A 296 -6.63 21.80 -33.78
C GLU A 296 -7.35 22.60 -32.68
N ASP A 297 -7.54 23.91 -32.87
CA ASP A 297 -8.25 24.73 -31.91
C ASP A 297 -9.74 24.36 -31.82
N GLU A 298 -10.36 23.90 -32.92
CA GLU A 298 -11.73 23.39 -32.89
C GLU A 298 -11.81 22.01 -32.20
N ALA A 299 -10.94 21.08 -32.57
CA ALA A 299 -10.88 19.76 -31.93
C ALA A 299 -10.61 19.87 -30.42
N VAL A 300 -9.72 20.77 -30.00
CA VAL A 300 -9.43 21.03 -28.58
C VAL A 300 -10.61 21.72 -27.86
N ARG A 301 -11.35 22.63 -28.53
CA ARG A 301 -12.60 23.19 -27.96
C ARG A 301 -13.63 22.10 -27.72
N THR A 302 -13.80 21.18 -28.66
CA THR A 302 -14.69 20.02 -28.52
C THR A 302 -14.21 19.09 -27.41
N LEU A 303 -12.90 18.81 -27.33
CA LEU A 303 -12.32 17.99 -26.25
C LEU A 303 -12.61 18.59 -24.86
N ARG A 304 -12.46 19.90 -24.68
CA ARG A 304 -12.83 20.58 -23.41
C ARG A 304 -14.32 20.46 -23.09
N LYS A 305 -15.18 20.55 -24.11
CA LYS A 305 -16.64 20.37 -23.95
C LYS A 305 -16.97 18.94 -23.53
N GLU A 306 -16.34 17.94 -24.13
CA GLU A 306 -16.58 16.53 -23.79
C GLU A 306 -15.99 16.15 -22.42
N MET A 307 -14.85 16.73 -22.00
CA MET A 307 -14.36 16.56 -20.62
C MET A 307 -15.35 17.11 -19.57
N ARG A 308 -16.03 18.22 -19.87
CA ARG A 308 -17.11 18.73 -19.00
C ARG A 308 -18.32 17.78 -18.98
N ALA A 309 -18.66 17.20 -20.13
CA ALA A 309 -19.71 16.19 -20.21
C ALA A 309 -19.37 14.92 -19.41
N LEU A 310 -18.13 14.44 -19.50
CA LEU A 310 -17.63 13.30 -18.73
C LEU A 310 -17.67 13.59 -17.23
N GLN A 311 -17.21 14.77 -16.79
CA GLN A 311 -17.28 15.16 -15.38
C GLN A 311 -18.72 15.16 -14.86
N LEU A 312 -19.69 15.63 -15.66
CA LEU A 312 -21.11 15.60 -15.31
C LEU A 312 -21.66 14.17 -15.25
N LEU A 313 -21.25 13.29 -16.16
CA LEU A 313 -21.63 11.88 -16.17
C LEU A 313 -21.15 11.18 -14.88
N VAL A 314 -19.88 11.36 -14.52
CA VAL A 314 -19.30 10.76 -13.30
C VAL A 314 -19.92 11.36 -12.03
N ALA A 315 -20.19 12.67 -12.01
CA ALA A 315 -20.83 13.31 -10.87
C ALA A 315 -22.25 12.81 -10.61
N ARG A 316 -23.01 12.45 -11.67
CA ARG A 316 -24.44 12.07 -11.58
C ARG A 316 -24.74 10.58 -11.47
N LEU A 317 -23.73 9.71 -11.39
CA LEU A 317 -23.83 8.25 -11.18
C LEU A 317 -24.75 7.71 -10.03
N SER A 318 -25.46 8.51 -9.20
CA SER A 318 -26.20 8.05 -7.98
C SER A 318 -27.49 8.84 -7.72
N GLU A 319 -27.72 9.95 -8.42
CA GLU A 319 -29.07 10.50 -8.41
C GLU A 319 -29.87 9.64 -9.36
N ASP A 320 -30.98 9.04 -8.88
CA ASP A 320 -31.94 8.25 -9.65
C ASP A 320 -31.91 8.67 -11.11
N GLY A 321 -31.27 7.84 -11.95
CA GLY A 321 -30.86 8.13 -13.32
C GLY A 321 -32.02 8.23 -14.30
N ARG A 322 -33.11 8.88 -13.92
CA ARG A 322 -34.34 9.09 -14.70
C ARG A 322 -34.26 10.31 -15.62
N GLY A 323 -33.05 10.84 -15.87
CA GLY A 323 -32.85 12.00 -16.72
C GLY A 323 -32.36 11.59 -18.10
N THR A 324 -33.22 11.69 -19.12
CA THR A 324 -32.90 11.49 -20.55
C THR A 324 -31.62 12.21 -21.01
N ALA A 325 -31.30 13.34 -20.38
CA ALA A 325 -30.07 14.09 -20.64
C ALA A 325 -28.77 13.32 -20.27
N VAL A 326 -28.76 12.54 -19.19
CA VAL A 326 -27.58 11.75 -18.77
C VAL A 326 -27.38 10.56 -19.71
N THR A 327 -28.47 9.90 -20.11
CA THR A 327 -28.47 8.82 -21.11
C THR A 327 -27.90 9.32 -22.45
N HIS A 328 -28.34 10.50 -22.91
CA HIS A 328 -27.82 11.10 -24.14
C HIS A 328 -26.32 11.43 -24.05
N LEU A 329 -25.86 11.99 -22.92
CA LEU A 329 -24.44 12.26 -22.70
C LEU A 329 -23.62 10.96 -22.69
N ARG A 330 -24.08 9.93 -21.97
CA ARG A 330 -23.42 8.61 -21.92
C ARG A 330 -23.29 8.02 -23.33
N ASN A 331 -24.39 7.96 -24.09
CA ASN A 331 -24.39 7.40 -25.44
C ASN A 331 -23.42 8.17 -26.36
N ARG A 332 -23.42 9.51 -26.28
CA ARG A 332 -22.49 10.35 -27.05
C ARG A 332 -21.03 10.11 -26.69
N LEU A 333 -20.70 9.97 -25.40
CA LEU A 333 -19.33 9.75 -24.96
C LEU A 333 -18.82 8.34 -25.32
N LEU A 334 -19.68 7.32 -25.22
CA LEU A 334 -19.35 5.95 -25.63
C LEU A 334 -19.07 5.82 -27.12
N ALA A 335 -19.71 6.66 -27.95
CA ALA A 335 -19.50 6.67 -29.40
C ALA A 335 -18.03 6.93 -29.80
N TYR A 336 -17.26 7.67 -28.98
CA TYR A 336 -15.83 7.92 -29.23
C TYR A 336 -14.94 6.67 -29.08
N ARG A 337 -15.47 5.52 -28.63
CA ARG A 337 -14.79 4.22 -28.71
C ARG A 337 -14.67 3.71 -30.15
N ASP A 338 -15.55 4.16 -31.03
CA ASP A 338 -15.51 3.81 -32.45
C ASP A 338 -14.61 4.79 -33.21
N ASP A 339 -13.62 4.26 -33.93
CA ASP A 339 -12.69 5.04 -34.75
C ASP A 339 -13.42 5.87 -35.81
N ALA A 340 -14.63 5.46 -36.24
CA ALA A 340 -15.46 6.20 -37.19
C ALA A 340 -16.00 7.53 -36.66
N ASN A 341 -16.12 7.67 -35.33
CA ASN A 341 -16.72 8.84 -34.67
C ASN A 341 -15.67 9.83 -34.15
N LEU A 342 -14.38 9.58 -34.38
CA LEU A 342 -13.30 10.44 -33.92
C LEU A 342 -13.15 11.69 -34.82
N PRO A 343 -12.94 12.88 -34.24
CA PRO A 343 -12.67 14.08 -35.03
C PRO A 343 -11.33 13.96 -35.76
N ARG A 344 -11.22 14.62 -36.92
CA ARG A 344 -9.95 14.73 -37.67
C ARG A 344 -9.01 15.66 -36.91
N ALA A 345 -8.03 15.09 -36.22
CA ALA A 345 -7.06 15.79 -35.39
C ALA A 345 -5.76 14.99 -35.31
N THR A 346 -4.77 15.48 -34.57
CA THR A 346 -3.55 14.71 -34.30
C THR A 346 -3.86 13.41 -33.55
N PRO A 347 -3.03 12.35 -33.71
CA PRO A 347 -3.22 11.08 -33.02
C PRO A 347 -3.38 11.25 -31.50
N ALA A 348 -2.63 12.16 -30.87
CA ALA A 348 -2.75 12.42 -29.44
C ALA A 348 -4.13 12.96 -29.03
N ILE A 349 -4.75 13.82 -29.84
CA ILE A 349 -6.11 14.34 -29.58
C ILE A 349 -7.14 13.22 -29.81
N GLN A 350 -6.99 12.44 -30.88
CA GLN A 350 -7.86 11.30 -31.17
C GLN A 350 -7.80 10.24 -30.06
N ASP A 351 -6.60 9.95 -29.54
CA ASP A 351 -6.43 9.05 -28.42
C ASP A 351 -7.08 9.60 -27.15
N ALA A 352 -7.03 10.91 -26.90
CA ALA A 352 -7.76 11.53 -25.78
C ALA A 352 -9.29 11.37 -25.90
N PHE A 353 -9.86 11.47 -27.10
CA PHE A 353 -11.28 11.15 -27.33
C PHE A 353 -11.58 9.67 -27.08
N ARG A 354 -10.70 8.75 -27.52
CA ARG A 354 -10.84 7.32 -27.21
C ARG A 354 -10.78 7.06 -25.71
N GLY A 355 -9.87 7.72 -25.00
CA GLY A 355 -9.76 7.67 -23.54
C GLY A 355 -11.01 8.16 -22.81
N ILE A 356 -11.69 9.19 -23.35
CA ILE A 356 -12.99 9.65 -22.83
C ILE A 356 -14.06 8.55 -22.99
N GLY A 357 -14.11 7.89 -24.16
CA GLY A 357 -15.02 6.79 -24.42
C GLY A 357 -14.77 5.56 -23.54
N GLU A 358 -13.49 5.20 -23.33
CA GLU A 358 -13.08 4.12 -22.42
C GLU A 358 -13.44 4.44 -20.97
N THR A 359 -13.22 5.69 -20.52
CA THR A 359 -13.62 6.13 -19.18
C THR A 359 -15.14 6.09 -19.01
N ALA A 360 -15.90 6.49 -20.02
CA ALA A 360 -17.36 6.39 -20.01
C ALA A 360 -17.84 4.92 -19.94
N ARG A 361 -17.16 3.98 -20.62
CA ARG A 361 -17.43 2.53 -20.48
C ARG A 361 -17.16 2.05 -19.07
N ALA A 362 -15.99 2.35 -18.52
CA ALA A 362 -15.62 1.88 -17.18
C ALA A 362 -16.57 2.43 -16.11
N VAL A 363 -17.01 3.69 -16.25
CA VAL A 363 -18.04 4.31 -15.42
C VAL A 363 -19.40 3.61 -15.54
N LEU A 364 -19.79 3.19 -16.74
CA LEU A 364 -21.01 2.40 -16.96
C LEU A 364 -20.93 1.02 -16.31
N GLY A 365 -19.82 0.31 -16.48
CA GLY A 365 -19.60 -1.00 -15.85
C GLY A 365 -19.61 -0.91 -14.32
N LEU A 366 -18.96 0.12 -13.77
CA LEU A 366 -19.01 0.41 -12.34
C LEU A 366 -20.44 0.67 -11.87
N ARG A 367 -21.24 1.49 -12.59
CA ARG A 367 -22.66 1.70 -12.26
C ARG A 367 -23.45 0.40 -12.24
N MET A 368 -23.27 -0.46 -13.24
CA MET A 368 -23.99 -1.74 -13.33
C MET A 368 -23.66 -2.66 -12.16
N ALA A 369 -22.38 -2.76 -11.76
CA ALA A 369 -21.97 -3.54 -10.59
C ALA A 369 -22.46 -2.92 -9.25
N LEU A 370 -22.65 -1.60 -9.21
CA LEU A 370 -23.07 -0.89 -8.00
C LEU A 370 -24.59 -0.90 -7.79
N ASP A 371 -25.36 -0.69 -8.85
CA ASP A 371 -26.79 -0.35 -8.81
C ASP A 371 -27.68 -1.31 -9.63
N GLY A 372 -27.09 -2.29 -10.34
CA GLY A 372 -27.80 -3.23 -11.20
C GLY A 372 -28.15 -2.69 -12.60
N PRO A 373 -28.80 -3.51 -13.45
CA PRO A 373 -29.25 -3.10 -14.77
C PRO A 373 -30.24 -1.92 -14.69
N GLY A 374 -30.09 -0.95 -15.60
CA GLY A 374 -30.88 0.28 -15.62
C GLY A 374 -32.13 0.19 -16.50
N ASP A 375 -32.72 1.35 -16.82
CA ASP A 375 -33.72 1.45 -17.91
C ASP A 375 -32.98 1.44 -19.26
N ASP A 376 -33.31 0.46 -20.09
CA ASP A 376 -32.59 0.12 -21.32
C ASP A 376 -33.28 0.65 -22.58
N SER A 377 -34.41 1.36 -22.42
CA SER A 377 -35.27 1.81 -23.51
C SER A 377 -34.63 2.85 -24.45
N ASP A 378 -33.67 3.64 -23.96
CA ASP A 378 -32.97 4.71 -24.70
C ASP A 378 -31.48 4.39 -24.98
N ASP A 379 -31.08 3.11 -24.93
CA ASP A 379 -29.69 2.71 -25.16
C ASP A 379 -29.32 2.78 -26.66
N ALA A 380 -28.23 3.48 -26.97
CA ALA A 380 -27.64 3.48 -28.30
C ALA A 380 -26.94 2.13 -28.59
N PRO A 381 -26.69 1.77 -29.87
CA PRO A 381 -26.05 0.50 -30.24
C PRO A 381 -24.71 0.25 -29.53
N GLU A 382 -23.93 1.31 -29.31
CA GLU A 382 -22.64 1.25 -28.62
C GLU A 382 -22.78 0.96 -27.12
N THR A 383 -23.88 1.43 -26.51
CA THR A 383 -24.22 1.16 -25.11
C THR A 383 -24.68 -0.29 -24.93
N VAL A 384 -25.50 -0.80 -25.86
CA VAL A 384 -25.92 -2.21 -25.90
C VAL A 384 -24.70 -3.12 -26.06
N ARG A 385 -23.83 -2.85 -27.05
CA ARG A 385 -22.59 -3.60 -27.25
C ARG A 385 -21.71 -3.59 -26.00
N SER A 386 -21.59 -2.44 -25.34
CA SER A 386 -20.77 -2.32 -24.14
C SER A 386 -21.30 -3.16 -22.97
N ARG A 387 -22.63 -3.30 -22.86
CA ARG A 387 -23.33 -4.13 -21.87
C ARG A 387 -23.19 -5.62 -22.18
N GLU A 388 -23.41 -6.02 -23.43
CA GLU A 388 -23.21 -7.40 -23.88
C GLU A 388 -21.77 -7.85 -23.67
N GLU A 389 -20.79 -6.97 -23.91
CA GLU A 389 -19.38 -7.23 -23.56
C GLU A 389 -19.20 -7.49 -22.05
N PHE A 390 -19.88 -6.73 -21.18
CA PHE A 390 -19.81 -6.95 -19.72
C PHE A 390 -20.50 -8.24 -19.28
N GLU A 391 -21.67 -8.56 -19.84
CA GLU A 391 -22.37 -9.80 -19.54
C GLU A 391 -21.58 -11.02 -20.03
N ALA A 392 -20.95 -10.93 -21.20
CA ALA A 392 -20.07 -11.97 -21.72
C ALA A 392 -18.80 -12.14 -20.88
N GLU A 393 -18.16 -11.04 -20.46
CA GLU A 393 -17.07 -11.07 -19.49
C GLU A 393 -17.51 -11.77 -18.21
N ASP A 394 -18.62 -11.35 -17.59
CA ASP A 394 -19.09 -11.89 -16.30
C ASP A 394 -19.51 -13.37 -16.39
N LEU A 395 -20.08 -13.82 -17.52
CA LEU A 395 -20.46 -15.21 -17.78
C LEU A 395 -19.25 -16.13 -18.02
N ALA A 396 -18.19 -15.62 -18.63
CA ALA A 396 -16.96 -16.40 -18.87
C ALA A 396 -16.19 -16.75 -17.58
N LEU A 397 -16.56 -16.14 -16.46
CA LEU A 397 -15.81 -16.15 -15.20
C LEU A 397 -16.56 -16.83 -14.04
N ALA A 398 -17.72 -17.43 -14.33
CA ALA A 398 -18.49 -18.17 -13.34
C ALA A 398 -17.83 -19.51 -12.93
N ASP A 399 -16.65 -19.82 -13.47
CA ASP A 399 -15.91 -21.05 -13.23
C ASP A 399 -14.44 -20.73 -12.93
N ASP A 400 -14.15 -20.09 -11.80
CA ASP A 400 -12.81 -20.20 -11.22
C ASP A 400 -12.75 -20.06 -9.69
N SER A 401 -12.01 -20.99 -9.10
CA SER A 401 -11.93 -21.23 -7.66
C SER A 401 -10.77 -20.47 -7.01
N ALA A 402 -11.02 -19.90 -5.83
CA ALA A 402 -10.07 -19.10 -5.07
C ALA A 402 -8.77 -19.87 -4.73
N PRO A 403 -7.59 -19.20 -4.74
CA PRO A 403 -6.35 -19.84 -4.34
C PRO A 403 -6.35 -20.20 -2.85
N SER A 404 -5.79 -21.38 -2.57
CA SER A 404 -5.70 -21.99 -1.25
C SER A 404 -4.72 -21.26 -0.31
N VAL A 405 -5.15 -21.05 0.93
CA VAL A 405 -4.31 -20.56 2.02
C VAL A 405 -3.27 -21.62 2.38
N ARG A 406 -1.99 -21.33 2.17
CA ARG A 406 -0.89 -22.21 2.61
C ARG A 406 -0.91 -22.38 4.14
N THR A 407 -1.03 -23.62 4.60
CA THR A 407 -0.92 -24.07 6.00
C THR A 407 0.39 -24.85 6.19
N GLY A 408 1.10 -24.60 7.30
CA GLY A 408 2.38 -25.27 7.58
C GLY A 408 3.15 -24.69 8.78
N LEU A 409 4.18 -25.44 9.22
CA LEU A 409 4.98 -25.21 10.43
C LEU A 409 6.07 -24.13 10.28
N ASP A 410 6.32 -23.61 9.07
CA ASP A 410 7.34 -22.58 8.79
C ASP A 410 6.89 -21.12 9.01
N ARG A 411 5.75 -20.90 9.71
CA ARG A 411 5.17 -19.56 9.86
C ARG A 411 6.06 -18.59 10.66
N PRO A 412 6.21 -17.33 10.21
CA PRO A 412 6.94 -16.27 10.93
C PRO A 412 6.43 -15.99 12.35
N SER A 413 5.20 -16.41 12.68
CA SER A 413 4.54 -16.16 13.96
C SER A 413 5.23 -16.80 15.16
N ASN A 414 5.82 -17.99 15.00
CA ASN A 414 6.51 -18.66 16.12
C ASN A 414 7.81 -17.91 16.47
N ARG A 415 8.53 -17.43 15.44
CA ARG A 415 9.76 -16.64 15.60
C ARG A 415 9.48 -15.29 16.27
N ALA A 416 8.40 -14.62 15.84
CA ALA A 416 7.96 -13.37 16.45
C ALA A 416 7.60 -13.55 17.93
N ALA A 417 6.94 -14.65 18.32
CA ALA A 417 6.59 -14.90 19.72
C ALA A 417 7.83 -15.02 20.61
N PHE A 418 8.88 -15.73 20.17
CA PHE A 418 10.16 -15.79 20.88
C PHE A 418 10.85 -14.43 20.94
N GLN A 419 10.92 -13.69 19.83
CA GLN A 419 11.52 -12.35 19.80
C GLN A 419 10.85 -11.39 20.78
N VAL A 420 9.51 -11.35 20.78
CA VAL A 420 8.75 -10.45 21.65
C VAL A 420 8.96 -10.85 23.11
N ALA A 421 8.93 -12.15 23.43
CA ALA A 421 9.14 -12.64 24.79
C ALA A 421 10.55 -12.33 25.29
N THR A 422 11.59 -12.61 24.50
CA THR A 422 12.98 -12.30 24.88
C THR A 422 13.22 -10.80 25.00
N GLY A 423 12.72 -10.00 24.05
CA GLY A 423 12.81 -8.55 24.11
C GLY A 423 12.06 -7.96 25.31
N SER A 424 10.92 -8.55 25.68
CA SER A 424 10.16 -8.15 26.86
C SER A 424 10.90 -8.54 28.14
N ALA A 425 11.51 -9.73 28.22
CA ALA A 425 12.34 -10.14 29.36
C ALA A 425 13.54 -9.20 29.56
N LEU A 426 14.23 -8.82 28.47
CA LEU A 426 15.28 -7.80 28.52
C LEU A 426 14.77 -6.44 29.00
N ALA A 427 13.54 -6.05 28.59
CA ALA A 427 12.91 -4.82 29.04
C ALA A 427 12.46 -4.85 30.51
N VAL A 428 12.05 -6.02 31.03
CA VAL A 428 11.81 -6.22 32.48
C VAL A 428 13.11 -5.99 33.24
N LEU A 429 14.16 -6.74 32.90
CA LEU A 429 15.46 -6.65 33.57
C LEU A 429 16.05 -5.23 33.51
N GLY A 430 16.12 -4.64 32.32
CA GLY A 430 16.61 -3.27 32.15
C GLY A 430 15.71 -2.23 32.82
N GLY A 431 14.40 -2.47 32.83
CA GLY A 431 13.41 -1.56 33.41
C GLY A 431 13.49 -1.51 34.91
N GLU A 432 13.73 -2.65 35.58
CA GLU A 432 13.95 -2.70 37.03
C GLU A 432 15.18 -1.89 37.47
N PHE A 433 16.26 -1.89 36.67
CA PHE A 433 17.44 -1.05 36.92
C PHE A 433 17.15 0.46 36.79
N LEU A 434 16.16 0.83 35.98
CA LEU A 434 15.79 2.23 35.74
C LEU A 434 14.74 2.72 36.75
N SER A 435 13.70 1.92 36.99
CA SER A 435 12.65 2.16 37.97
C SER A 435 11.93 0.87 38.36
N SER A 436 12.14 0.44 39.60
CA SER A 436 11.45 -0.71 40.21
C SER A 436 9.92 -0.56 40.25
N GLN A 437 9.40 0.67 40.17
CA GLN A 437 7.95 0.92 40.22
C GLN A 437 7.28 1.02 38.85
N ARG A 438 8.04 1.20 37.75
CA ARG A 438 7.45 1.57 36.44
C ARG A 438 8.01 0.84 35.22
N TRP A 439 8.87 -0.16 35.44
CA TRP A 439 9.47 -1.03 34.43
C TRP A 439 8.48 -1.56 33.37
N TYR A 440 7.21 -1.77 33.75
CA TYR A 440 6.14 -2.26 32.88
C TYR A 440 5.88 -1.38 31.63
N TRP A 441 6.26 -0.10 31.64
CA TRP A 441 6.16 0.78 30.47
C TRP A 441 7.23 0.57 29.42
N ALA A 442 8.43 0.16 29.83
CA ALA A 442 9.47 -0.29 28.89
C ALA A 442 8.99 -1.56 28.18
N VAL A 443 8.37 -2.48 28.91
CA VAL A 443 7.79 -3.72 28.36
C VAL A 443 6.63 -3.43 27.41
N LEU A 444 5.70 -2.53 27.76
CA LEU A 444 4.63 -2.10 26.85
C LEU A 444 5.20 -1.52 25.55
N THR A 445 6.28 -0.75 25.63
CA THR A 445 6.95 -0.22 24.45
C THR A 445 7.52 -1.33 23.57
N CYS A 446 8.25 -2.26 24.18
CA CYS A 446 8.78 -3.44 23.46
C CYS A 446 7.65 -4.20 22.76
N TRP A 447 6.58 -4.55 23.49
CA TRP A 447 5.41 -5.26 22.96
C TRP A 447 4.77 -4.53 21.77
N VAL A 448 4.53 -3.22 21.90
CA VAL A 448 3.83 -2.45 20.88
C VAL A 448 4.67 -2.31 19.61
N VAL A 449 6.00 -2.21 19.72
CA VAL A 449 6.87 -2.13 18.55
C VAL A 449 6.80 -3.42 17.70
N PHE A 450 6.53 -4.58 18.33
CA PHE A 450 6.30 -5.85 17.64
C PHE A 450 4.85 -6.06 17.13
N LEU A 451 3.90 -5.17 17.46
CA LEU A 451 2.53 -5.30 16.96
C LEU A 451 2.47 -5.03 15.46
N ASN A 452 1.95 -6.01 14.71
CA ASN A 452 1.81 -5.95 13.25
C ASN A 452 3.13 -5.61 12.53
N THR A 453 4.29 -6.09 13.00
CA THR A 453 5.56 -6.00 12.27
C THR A 453 5.99 -7.34 11.73
N SER A 454 6.45 -7.34 10.48
CA SER A 454 7.01 -8.53 9.84
C SER A 454 8.53 -8.46 9.68
N SER A 455 9.16 -7.31 9.90
CA SER A 455 10.61 -7.12 9.67
C SER A 455 11.32 -6.34 10.77
N THR A 456 12.62 -6.60 10.94
CA THR A 456 13.51 -5.90 11.88
C THR A 456 13.62 -4.40 11.55
N ALA A 457 13.62 -4.04 10.27
CA ALA A 457 13.64 -2.63 9.86
C ALA A 457 12.36 -1.89 10.26
N GLU A 458 11.20 -2.54 10.16
CA GLU A 458 9.92 -1.96 10.58
C GLU A 458 9.87 -1.78 12.11
N ILE A 459 10.41 -2.73 12.88
CA ILE A 459 10.57 -2.64 14.34
C ILE A 459 11.42 -1.42 14.71
N LEU A 460 12.58 -1.24 14.06
CA LEU A 460 13.45 -0.08 14.27
C LEU A 460 12.72 1.25 13.97
N VAL A 461 12.03 1.32 12.83
CA VAL A 461 11.30 2.54 12.42
C VAL A 461 10.15 2.84 13.38
N LYS A 462 9.40 1.83 13.83
CA LYS A 462 8.33 2.00 14.83
C LYS A 462 8.90 2.46 16.17
N GLY A 463 10.00 1.86 16.64
CA GLY A 463 10.70 2.26 17.86
C GLY A 463 11.13 3.73 17.82
N TYR A 464 11.77 4.17 16.73
CA TYR A 464 12.19 5.55 16.54
C TYR A 464 11.02 6.54 16.49
N ARG A 465 9.94 6.21 15.75
CA ARG A 465 8.73 7.05 15.69
C ARG A 465 8.04 7.16 17.05
N ARG A 466 8.04 6.07 17.83
CA ARG A 466 7.55 6.08 19.21
C ARG A 466 8.31 7.10 20.03
N LEU A 467 9.66 7.01 19.99
CA LEU A 467 10.54 7.87 20.76
C LEU A 467 10.32 9.35 20.41
N ILE A 468 10.29 9.71 19.12
CA ILE A 468 9.99 11.11 18.71
C ILE A 468 8.63 11.54 19.25
N GLY A 469 7.59 10.72 19.04
CA GLY A 469 6.25 11.04 19.50
C GLY A 469 6.20 11.23 21.01
N THR A 470 6.87 10.36 21.78
CA THR A 470 6.96 10.46 23.24
C THR A 470 7.68 11.73 23.68
N VAL A 471 8.82 12.08 23.07
CA VAL A 471 9.55 13.31 23.40
C VAL A 471 8.68 14.54 23.15
N CYS A 472 8.09 14.65 21.95
CA CYS A 472 7.18 15.76 21.63
C CYS A 472 5.94 15.78 22.56
N GLY A 473 5.42 14.61 22.91
CA GLY A 473 4.24 14.46 23.77
C GLY A 473 4.53 14.82 25.23
N VAL A 474 5.73 14.52 25.72
CA VAL A 474 6.22 14.99 27.04
C VAL A 474 6.27 16.51 27.07
N VAL A 475 6.87 17.15 26.05
CA VAL A 475 6.93 18.62 25.97
C VAL A 475 5.53 19.22 25.95
N ALA A 476 4.62 18.69 25.12
CA ALA A 476 3.23 19.14 25.09
C ALA A 476 2.52 18.91 26.43
N GLY A 477 2.73 17.75 27.06
CA GLY A 477 2.16 17.42 28.36
C GLY A 477 2.59 18.40 29.47
N VAL A 478 3.86 18.81 29.50
CA VAL A 478 4.36 19.83 30.43
C VAL A 478 3.67 21.18 30.18
N LEU A 479 3.61 21.63 28.92
CA LEU A 479 3.00 22.91 28.55
C LEU A 479 1.50 22.94 28.92
N LEU A 480 0.78 21.85 28.65
CA LEU A 480 -0.64 21.74 28.93
C LEU A 480 -0.94 21.59 30.42
N ALA A 481 -0.12 20.84 31.17
CA ALA A 481 -0.23 20.73 32.62
C ALA A 481 -0.07 22.10 33.29
N GLY A 482 0.90 22.90 32.85
CA GLY A 482 1.09 24.27 33.37
C GLY A 482 -0.07 25.21 33.04
N ALA A 483 -0.67 25.08 31.85
CA ALA A 483 -1.75 25.96 31.41
C ALA A 483 -3.14 25.59 31.98
N ILE A 484 -3.42 24.30 32.18
CA ILE A 484 -4.76 23.76 32.41
C ILE A 484 -4.88 23.02 33.76
N GLY A 485 -3.77 22.84 34.50
CA GLY A 485 -3.72 22.05 35.72
C GLY A 485 -4.70 22.46 36.83
N HIS A 486 -5.19 23.71 36.82
CA HIS A 486 -6.17 24.22 37.79
C HIS A 486 -7.64 23.95 37.40
N HIS A 487 -7.91 23.49 36.17
CA HIS A 487 -9.25 23.31 35.64
C HIS A 487 -9.53 21.83 35.33
N THR A 488 -10.05 21.09 36.31
CA THR A 488 -10.25 19.63 36.24
C THR A 488 -11.15 19.20 35.07
N TRP A 489 -12.26 19.91 34.84
CA TRP A 489 -13.19 19.59 33.75
C TRP A 489 -12.59 19.79 32.36
N THR A 490 -11.76 20.83 32.18
CA THR A 490 -11.08 21.06 30.90
C THR A 490 -9.96 20.06 30.66
N ALA A 491 -9.23 19.67 31.71
CA ALA A 491 -8.22 18.61 31.62
C ALA A 491 -8.86 17.27 31.25
N PHE A 492 -10.01 16.94 31.85
CA PHE A 492 -10.79 15.74 31.52
C PHE A 492 -11.30 15.74 30.06
N ALA A 493 -11.89 16.85 29.61
CA ALA A 493 -12.34 17.00 28.22
C ALA A 493 -11.16 16.85 27.23
N LEU A 494 -10.01 17.43 27.55
CA LEU A 494 -8.81 17.34 26.72
C LEU A 494 -8.24 15.92 26.65
N VAL A 495 -8.32 15.15 27.74
CA VAL A 495 -7.97 13.71 27.73
C VAL A 495 -8.84 12.95 26.73
N LEU A 496 -10.16 13.16 26.72
CA LEU A 496 -11.04 12.53 25.72
C LEU A 496 -10.72 12.96 24.28
N VAL A 497 -10.37 14.24 24.07
CA VAL A 497 -9.93 14.76 22.77
C VAL A 497 -8.61 14.10 22.33
N PHE A 498 -7.65 13.90 23.23
CA PHE A 498 -6.39 13.23 22.91
C PHE A 498 -6.57 11.73 22.66
N ILE A 499 -7.49 11.07 23.37
CA ILE A 499 -7.88 9.69 23.06
C ILE A 499 -8.48 9.63 21.64
N PHE A 500 -9.40 10.54 21.30
CA PHE A 500 -9.94 10.64 19.94
C PHE A 500 -8.81 10.81 18.92
N ALA A 501 -7.94 11.80 19.12
CA ALA A 501 -6.87 12.14 18.21
C ALA A 501 -5.85 11.00 18.05
N MET A 502 -5.54 10.27 19.12
CA MET A 502 -4.71 9.07 19.10
C MET A 502 -5.29 8.01 18.15
N PHE A 503 -6.56 7.64 18.30
CA PHE A 503 -7.17 6.60 17.46
C PHE A 503 -7.43 7.07 16.04
N PHE A 504 -7.76 8.35 15.86
CA PHE A 504 -7.93 8.95 14.54
C PHE A 504 -6.62 8.94 13.74
N THR A 505 -5.48 9.16 14.40
CA THR A 505 -4.17 9.26 13.74
C THR A 505 -3.38 7.96 13.71
N ALA A 506 -3.80 6.93 14.46
CA ALA A 506 -3.11 5.63 14.54
C ALA A 506 -2.83 4.98 13.18
N PRO A 507 -3.75 4.96 12.19
CA PRO A 507 -3.46 4.39 10.87
C PRO A 507 -2.56 5.27 9.98
N VAL A 508 -2.44 6.55 10.31
CA VAL A 508 -1.76 7.56 9.46
C VAL A 508 -0.33 7.78 9.90
N SER A 509 -0.13 8.03 11.18
CA SER A 509 1.16 8.42 11.73
C SER A 509 1.32 7.87 13.13
N TYR A 510 2.18 6.86 13.23
CA TYR A 510 2.57 6.30 14.51
C TYR A 510 3.23 7.33 15.44
N THR A 511 3.99 8.29 14.89
CA THR A 511 4.57 9.40 15.68
C THR A 511 3.48 10.23 16.35
N LEU A 512 2.43 10.57 15.58
CA LEU A 512 1.34 11.42 16.07
C LEU A 512 0.45 10.67 17.07
N MET A 513 0.19 9.38 16.84
CA MET A 513 -0.46 8.51 17.82
C MET A 513 0.32 8.47 19.14
N SER A 514 1.63 8.23 19.09
CA SER A 514 2.50 8.17 20.27
C SER A 514 2.58 9.52 21.00
N PHE A 515 2.55 10.63 20.25
CA PHE A 515 2.45 11.98 20.79
C PHE A 515 1.17 12.17 21.61
N PHE A 516 0.00 11.85 21.05
CA PHE A 516 -1.28 12.02 21.75
C PHE A 516 -1.40 11.09 22.97
N VAL A 517 -0.89 9.84 22.89
CA VAL A 517 -0.80 8.93 24.04
C VAL A 517 -0.02 9.57 25.18
N THR A 518 1.16 10.10 24.88
CA THR A 518 2.08 10.62 25.90
C THR A 518 1.58 11.92 26.50
N ALA A 519 1.02 12.81 25.67
CA ALA A 519 0.40 14.04 26.14
C ALA A 519 -0.84 13.76 27.02
N MET A 520 -1.66 12.77 26.64
CA MET A 520 -2.80 12.31 27.44
C MET A 520 -2.35 11.77 28.80
N LEU A 521 -1.29 10.95 28.85
CA LEU A 521 -0.74 10.46 30.12
C LEU A 521 -0.24 11.60 31.00
N GLY A 522 0.41 12.63 30.43
CA GLY A 522 0.82 13.82 31.18
C GLY A 522 -0.36 14.54 31.86
N LEU A 523 -1.47 14.73 31.13
CA LEU A 523 -2.71 15.29 31.68
C LEU A 523 -3.33 14.38 32.74
N LEU A 524 -3.32 13.06 32.51
CA LEU A 524 -3.82 12.08 33.47
C LEU A 524 -3.03 12.13 34.78
N TYR A 525 -1.70 12.27 34.74
CA TYR A 525 -0.89 12.44 35.96
C TYR A 525 -1.16 13.74 36.69
N THR A 526 -1.53 14.79 35.96
CA THR A 526 -1.97 16.07 36.55
C THR A 526 -3.29 15.87 37.31
N LEU A 527 -4.26 15.18 36.70
CA LEU A 527 -5.52 14.83 37.34
C LEU A 527 -5.32 13.94 38.57
N LEU A 528 -4.41 12.97 38.49
CA LEU A 528 -4.07 12.06 39.59
C LEU A 528 -3.16 12.69 40.66
N HIS A 529 -2.81 13.97 40.55
CA HIS A 529 -1.94 14.69 41.51
C HIS A 529 -0.56 14.03 41.72
N THR A 530 -0.11 13.23 40.74
CA THR A 530 1.17 12.50 40.74
C THR A 530 2.16 13.05 39.72
N TYR A 531 1.89 14.28 39.24
CA TYR A 531 2.72 14.96 38.26
C TYR A 531 4.10 15.32 38.82
N SER A 532 5.15 14.93 38.10
CA SER A 532 6.52 15.36 38.34
C SER A 532 7.30 15.39 37.04
N LEU A 533 8.23 16.35 36.89
CA LEU A 533 9.11 16.42 35.73
C LEU A 533 9.99 15.16 35.61
N SER A 534 10.38 14.56 36.75
CA SER A 534 11.11 13.29 36.77
C SER A 534 10.31 12.13 36.18
N VAL A 535 8.99 12.11 36.39
CA VAL A 535 8.09 11.09 35.82
C VAL A 535 8.02 11.20 34.30
N LEU A 536 8.02 12.41 33.76
CA LEU A 536 7.96 12.62 32.30
C LEU A 536 9.30 12.34 31.62
N VAL A 537 10.43 12.65 32.26
CA VAL A 537 11.75 12.25 31.75
C VAL A 537 11.89 10.73 31.75
N LEU A 538 11.47 10.07 32.83
CA LEU A 538 11.47 8.62 32.94
C LEU A 538 10.70 7.95 31.79
N ARG A 539 9.61 8.58 31.30
CA ARG A 539 8.86 8.08 30.11
C ARG A 539 9.71 8.02 28.86
N ILE A 540 10.59 8.99 28.64
CA ILE A 540 11.48 9.02 27.49
C ILE A 540 12.49 7.88 27.60
N GLU A 541 13.08 7.71 28.79
CA GLU A 541 14.06 6.66 29.07
C GLU A 541 13.46 5.25 28.95
N GLU A 542 12.28 5.00 29.51
CA GLU A 542 11.58 3.72 29.41
C GLU A 542 11.16 3.41 27.96
N THR A 543 10.75 4.42 27.19
CA THR A 543 10.42 4.26 25.77
C THR A 543 11.67 3.92 24.97
N ALA A 544 12.79 4.60 25.23
CA ALA A 544 14.07 4.34 24.58
C ALA A 544 14.57 2.92 24.91
N LEU A 545 14.52 2.53 26.18
CA LEU A 545 14.91 1.20 26.65
C LEU A 545 14.05 0.12 25.98
N GLY A 546 12.71 0.25 26.02
CA GLY A 546 11.81 -0.73 25.41
C GLY A 546 12.02 -0.88 23.89
N ALA A 547 12.27 0.24 23.19
CA ALA A 547 12.57 0.22 21.76
C ALA A 547 13.94 -0.45 21.49
N ALA A 548 14.95 -0.17 22.31
CA ALA A 548 16.27 -0.79 22.22
C ALA A 548 16.19 -2.30 22.47
N CYS A 549 15.53 -2.75 23.53
CA CYS A 549 15.34 -4.18 23.82
C CYS A 549 14.59 -4.91 22.70
N GLY A 550 13.58 -4.26 22.10
CA GLY A 550 12.86 -4.83 20.96
C GLY A 550 13.74 -4.97 19.72
N VAL A 551 14.57 -3.96 19.42
CA VAL A 551 15.54 -4.02 18.30
C VAL A 551 16.60 -5.09 18.55
N ILE A 552 17.16 -5.17 19.77
CA ILE A 552 18.14 -6.18 20.17
C ILE A 552 17.55 -7.58 19.97
N ALA A 553 16.33 -7.83 20.44
CA ALA A 553 15.67 -9.11 20.25
C ALA A 553 15.41 -9.42 18.77
N ALA A 554 14.99 -8.44 17.97
CA ALA A 554 14.75 -8.63 16.54
C ALA A 554 16.03 -8.86 15.71
N VAL A 555 17.19 -8.43 16.21
CA VAL A 555 18.51 -8.62 15.55
C VAL A 555 19.18 -9.91 16.03
N LEU A 556 19.08 -10.24 17.32
CA LEU A 556 19.83 -11.36 17.92
C LEU A 556 19.02 -12.65 18.04
N VAL A 557 17.70 -12.58 18.19
CA VAL A 557 16.82 -13.74 18.39
C VAL A 557 16.13 -14.09 17.08
N LEU A 558 16.61 -15.11 16.38
CA LEU A 558 16.03 -15.62 15.12
C LEU A 558 15.80 -14.50 14.07
N PRO A 559 16.85 -13.79 13.62
CA PRO A 559 16.72 -12.60 12.78
C PRO A 559 15.95 -12.88 11.49
N ILE A 560 14.95 -12.04 11.19
CA ILE A 560 14.24 -12.07 9.91
C ILE A 560 15.08 -11.27 8.92
N ARG A 561 15.84 -11.98 8.09
CA ARG A 561 16.61 -11.35 7.01
C ARG A 561 15.64 -10.83 5.96
N THR A 562 15.44 -9.51 5.98
CA THR A 562 14.56 -8.79 5.03
C THR A 562 14.97 -9.05 3.57
N ASP A 563 16.24 -9.41 3.35
CA ASP A 563 16.84 -9.64 2.04
C ASP A 563 16.26 -10.90 1.36
N GLU A 564 16.08 -12.02 2.06
CA GLU A 564 15.59 -13.31 1.51
C GLU A 564 14.11 -13.23 1.05
N HIS A 565 13.25 -12.59 1.86
CA HIS A 565 11.84 -12.46 1.49
C HIS A 565 11.62 -11.48 0.33
N THR A 566 12.44 -10.42 0.25
CA THR A 566 12.33 -9.42 -0.81
C THR A 566 12.85 -9.98 -2.13
N ASP A 567 13.96 -10.72 -2.12
CA ASP A 567 14.54 -11.35 -3.31
C ASP A 567 13.57 -12.42 -3.87
N ALA A 568 12.93 -13.23 -3.02
CA ALA A 568 11.91 -14.20 -3.45
C ALA A 568 10.66 -13.54 -4.09
N GLN A 569 10.20 -12.41 -3.53
CA GLN A 569 9.09 -11.64 -4.12
C GLN A 569 9.50 -10.97 -5.44
N LEU A 570 10.75 -10.49 -5.54
CA LEU A 570 11.29 -9.95 -6.77
C LEU A 570 11.33 -11.01 -7.88
N VAL A 571 11.80 -12.23 -7.58
CA VAL A 571 11.76 -13.36 -8.50
C VAL A 571 10.33 -13.63 -8.95
N THR A 572 9.37 -13.67 -8.02
CA THR A 572 7.95 -13.87 -8.33
C THR A 572 7.42 -12.81 -9.32
N VAL A 573 7.73 -11.53 -9.09
CA VAL A 573 7.32 -10.43 -10.00
C VAL A 573 7.96 -10.60 -11.39
N LEU A 574 9.25 -10.92 -11.45
CA LEU A 574 9.95 -11.16 -12.71
C LEU A 574 9.36 -12.35 -13.48
N THR A 575 9.03 -13.45 -12.80
CA THR A 575 8.36 -14.61 -13.41
C THR A 575 6.98 -14.22 -13.97
N ARG A 576 6.14 -13.53 -13.19
CA ARG A 576 4.82 -13.09 -13.69
C ARG A 576 4.93 -12.11 -14.85
N LEU A 577 5.92 -11.21 -14.81
CA LEU A 577 6.19 -10.27 -15.89
C LEU A 577 6.59 -11.00 -17.18
N ARG A 578 7.42 -12.04 -17.07
CA ARG A 578 7.79 -12.91 -18.20
C ARG A 578 6.57 -13.60 -18.77
N ASP A 579 5.78 -14.26 -17.92
CA ASP A 579 4.63 -15.06 -18.35
C ASP A 579 3.64 -14.21 -19.16
N VAL A 580 3.21 -13.06 -18.62
CA VAL A 580 2.24 -12.19 -19.31
C VAL A 580 2.83 -11.55 -20.59
N SER A 581 4.12 -11.17 -20.56
CA SER A 581 4.74 -10.52 -21.72
C SER A 581 4.94 -11.49 -22.88
N VAL A 582 5.34 -12.73 -22.60
CA VAL A 582 5.50 -13.78 -23.62
C VAL A 582 4.14 -14.17 -24.19
N ALA A 583 3.15 -14.45 -23.32
CA ALA A 583 1.81 -14.81 -23.77
C ALA A 583 1.16 -13.71 -24.62
N ALA A 584 1.32 -12.43 -24.24
CA ALA A 584 0.80 -11.31 -25.02
C ALA A 584 1.47 -11.21 -26.41
N VAL A 585 2.80 -11.38 -26.47
CA VAL A 585 3.55 -11.35 -27.74
C VAL A 585 3.19 -12.53 -28.65
N ASP A 586 3.04 -13.72 -28.09
CA ASP A 586 2.66 -14.91 -28.85
C ASP A 586 1.24 -14.76 -29.44
N GLN A 587 0.28 -14.26 -28.65
CA GLN A 587 -1.09 -14.01 -29.13
C GLN A 587 -1.13 -12.89 -30.19
N LEU A 588 -0.34 -11.82 -30.04
CA LEU A 588 -0.17 -10.80 -31.08
C LEU A 588 0.49 -11.35 -32.36
N GLY A 589 1.32 -12.38 -32.22
CA GLY A 589 1.94 -13.14 -33.32
C GLY A 589 1.02 -14.15 -34.00
N GLY A 590 -0.21 -14.32 -33.51
CA GLY A 590 -1.19 -15.29 -34.03
C GLY A 590 -1.21 -16.63 -33.29
N GLY A 591 -0.61 -16.69 -32.10
CA GLY A 591 -0.72 -17.82 -31.18
C GLY A 591 -2.12 -18.00 -30.57
N PRO A 592 -2.33 -19.07 -29.77
CA PRO A 592 -3.62 -19.34 -29.16
C PRO A 592 -4.03 -18.20 -28.22
N ALA A 593 -5.34 -17.93 -28.13
CA ALA A 593 -5.88 -16.98 -27.17
C ALA A 593 -5.75 -17.55 -25.74
N VAL A 594 -5.13 -16.79 -24.85
CA VAL A 594 -4.95 -17.12 -23.43
C VAL A 594 -5.59 -16.01 -22.59
N ASP A 595 -5.96 -16.30 -21.35
CA ASP A 595 -6.48 -15.28 -20.42
C ASP A 595 -5.36 -14.33 -19.94
N LEU A 596 -5.07 -13.33 -20.78
CA LEU A 596 -4.07 -12.32 -20.50
C LEU A 596 -4.51 -11.35 -19.38
N VAL A 597 -5.81 -11.25 -19.11
CA VAL A 597 -6.35 -10.38 -18.06
C VAL A 597 -6.00 -10.97 -16.70
N ASP A 598 -6.23 -12.27 -16.48
CA ASP A 598 -5.86 -12.91 -15.22
C ASP A 598 -4.34 -12.98 -15.02
N MET A 599 -3.56 -13.22 -16.07
CA MET A 599 -2.10 -13.12 -15.99
C MET A 599 -1.61 -11.71 -15.61
N SER A 600 -2.29 -10.67 -16.11
CA SER A 600 -1.98 -9.28 -15.74
C SER A 600 -2.31 -8.96 -14.28
N ARG A 601 -3.41 -9.52 -13.75
CA ARG A 601 -3.78 -9.41 -12.34
C ARG A 601 -2.81 -10.13 -11.40
N ASP A 602 -2.33 -11.29 -11.82
CA ASP A 602 -1.31 -12.05 -11.10
C ASP A 602 0.00 -11.25 -10.98
N LEU A 603 0.40 -10.55 -12.05
CA LEU A 603 1.53 -9.63 -12.04
C LEU A 603 1.31 -8.46 -11.06
N ASP A 604 0.16 -7.79 -11.12
CA ASP A 604 -0.14 -6.67 -10.22
C ASP A 604 -0.16 -7.11 -8.75
N THR A 605 -0.74 -8.28 -8.46
CA THR A 605 -0.76 -8.88 -7.12
C THR A 605 0.65 -9.14 -6.59
N ALA A 606 1.53 -9.68 -7.43
CA ALA A 606 2.93 -9.92 -7.10
C ALA A 606 3.68 -8.59 -6.86
N LEU A 607 3.44 -7.59 -7.71
CA LEU A 607 4.07 -6.27 -7.62
C LEU A 607 3.66 -5.53 -6.34
N ASP A 608 2.38 -5.61 -5.96
CA ASP A 608 1.88 -5.06 -4.70
C ASP A 608 2.44 -5.78 -3.48
N ALA A 609 2.67 -7.09 -3.55
CA ALA A 609 3.34 -7.84 -2.49
C ALA A 609 4.79 -7.35 -2.31
N LEU A 610 5.53 -7.18 -3.41
CA LEU A 610 6.89 -6.62 -3.41
C LEU A 610 6.92 -5.17 -2.89
N ARG A 611 5.98 -4.33 -3.32
CA ARG A 611 5.85 -2.94 -2.86
C ARG A 611 5.61 -2.84 -1.36
N ARG A 612 4.72 -3.69 -0.82
CA ARG A 612 4.46 -3.77 0.62
C ARG A 612 5.70 -4.19 1.41
N SER A 613 6.46 -5.16 0.88
CA SER A 613 7.68 -5.67 1.51
C SER A 613 8.86 -4.68 1.45
N THR A 614 8.99 -3.94 0.35
CA THR A 614 10.03 -2.92 0.16
C THR A 614 9.68 -1.56 0.80
N SER A 615 8.42 -1.34 1.20
CA SER A 615 7.93 -0.11 1.84
C SER A 615 8.79 0.36 3.03
N PRO A 616 9.21 -0.51 3.98
CA PRO A 616 10.09 -0.09 5.09
C PRO A 616 11.47 0.41 4.62
N LEU A 617 11.97 -0.08 3.49
CA LEU A 617 13.27 0.29 2.92
C LEU A 617 13.23 1.60 2.14
N THR A 618 12.04 2.03 1.67
CA THR A 618 11.87 3.23 0.83
C THR A 618 11.64 4.53 1.64
N TYR A 619 11.54 4.42 2.97
CA TYR A 619 11.16 5.52 3.87
C TYR A 619 12.22 6.62 4.05
N PRO A 620 11.79 7.91 4.10
CA PRO A 620 12.42 9.06 4.77
C PRO A 620 13.85 8.94 5.29
N ILE A 621 13.90 8.14 6.34
CA ILE A 621 14.80 8.26 7.47
C ILE A 621 15.67 6.99 7.57
N THR A 622 15.51 6.02 6.65
CA THR A 622 16.33 4.81 6.65
C THR A 622 17.81 5.19 6.48
N PRO A 623 18.70 4.78 7.41
CA PRO A 623 20.11 5.19 7.42
C PRO A 623 20.88 4.72 6.17
N LEU A 624 20.36 3.67 5.49
CA LEU A 624 20.94 3.08 4.28
C LEU A 624 20.43 3.78 3.00
N ARG A 625 20.88 5.02 2.78
CA ARG A 625 20.46 5.87 1.64
C ARG A 625 20.63 5.21 0.26
N VAL A 626 21.67 4.38 0.09
CA VAL A 626 21.95 3.66 -1.17
C VAL A 626 20.89 2.59 -1.43
N ARG A 627 20.62 1.70 -0.46
CA ARG A 627 19.58 0.65 -0.57
C ARG A 627 18.20 1.24 -0.83
N ARG A 628 17.87 2.37 -0.18
CA ARG A 628 16.62 3.11 -0.40
C ARG A 628 16.46 3.60 -1.84
N ARG A 629 17.53 4.15 -2.43
CA ARG A 629 17.50 4.64 -3.82
C ARG A 629 17.36 3.47 -4.79
N THR A 630 18.06 2.37 -4.56
CA THR A 630 17.96 1.15 -5.37
C THR A 630 16.58 0.52 -5.30
N ALA A 631 16.00 0.35 -4.11
CA ALA A 631 14.66 -0.23 -3.95
C ALA A 631 13.58 0.60 -4.64
N ARG A 632 13.60 1.94 -4.47
CA ARG A 632 12.67 2.83 -5.18
C ARG A 632 12.83 2.78 -6.69
N TYR A 633 14.08 2.70 -7.15
CA TYR A 633 14.37 2.63 -8.58
C TYR A 633 13.93 1.29 -9.19
N LEU A 634 14.17 0.17 -8.50
CA LEU A 634 13.72 -1.16 -8.91
C LEU A 634 12.21 -1.27 -8.99
N VAL A 635 11.48 -0.87 -7.93
CA VAL A 635 10.02 -0.91 -7.91
C VAL A 635 9.44 -0.04 -9.03
N ALA A 636 9.98 1.17 -9.24
CA ALA A 636 9.51 2.06 -10.31
C ALA A 636 9.77 1.48 -11.72
N LEU A 637 10.91 0.83 -11.94
CA LEU A 637 11.18 0.15 -13.21
C LEU A 637 10.22 -1.03 -13.43
N LEU A 638 9.95 -1.83 -12.38
CA LEU A 638 9.02 -2.95 -12.46
C LEU A 638 7.57 -2.49 -12.70
N GLU A 639 7.12 -1.41 -12.06
CA GLU A 639 5.81 -0.78 -12.34
C GLU A 639 5.71 -0.29 -13.79
N THR A 640 6.79 0.27 -14.33
CA THR A 640 6.86 0.71 -15.73
C THR A 640 6.79 -0.48 -16.69
N CYS A 641 7.54 -1.56 -16.39
CA CYS A 641 7.46 -2.80 -17.16
C CYS A 641 6.06 -3.43 -17.10
N ALA A 642 5.45 -3.48 -15.91
CA ALA A 642 4.11 -4.02 -15.72
C ALA A 642 3.05 -3.22 -16.49
N TYR A 643 3.15 -1.89 -16.51
CA TYR A 643 2.29 -1.05 -17.34
C TYR A 643 2.38 -1.40 -18.83
N HIS A 644 3.59 -1.54 -19.37
CA HIS A 644 3.77 -1.88 -20.77
C HIS A 644 3.33 -3.32 -21.08
N ALA A 645 3.55 -4.26 -20.16
CA ALA A 645 3.04 -5.62 -20.25
C ALA A 645 1.50 -5.67 -20.24
N ARG A 646 0.84 -4.84 -19.44
CA ARG A 646 -0.64 -4.68 -19.44
C ARG A 646 -1.15 -4.07 -20.74
N ALA A 647 -0.48 -3.04 -21.26
CA ALA A 647 -0.86 -2.43 -22.53
C ALA A 647 -0.70 -3.41 -23.71
N LEU A 648 0.32 -4.28 -23.65
CA LEU A 648 0.53 -5.39 -24.56
C LEU A 648 -0.62 -6.41 -24.48
N ALA A 649 -0.92 -6.88 -23.27
CA ALA A 649 -2.00 -7.82 -22.99
C ALA A 649 -3.36 -7.31 -23.51
N ALA A 650 -3.71 -6.06 -23.19
CA ALA A 650 -4.96 -5.44 -23.63
C ALA A 650 -5.06 -5.32 -25.16
N THR A 651 -3.94 -5.11 -25.86
CA THR A 651 -3.93 -5.06 -27.32
C THR A 651 -4.02 -6.47 -27.93
N ALA A 652 -3.37 -7.45 -27.31
CA ALA A 652 -3.37 -8.85 -27.72
C ALA A 652 -4.75 -9.50 -27.59
N GLU A 653 -5.50 -9.11 -26.56
CA GLU A 653 -6.86 -9.58 -26.30
C GLU A 653 -7.86 -9.14 -27.39
N LEU A 654 -7.60 -8.03 -28.08
CA LEU A 654 -8.43 -7.55 -29.18
C LEU A 654 -8.21 -8.32 -30.49
N VAL A 655 -7.10 -9.06 -30.62
CA VAL A 655 -6.70 -9.75 -31.86
C VAL A 655 -7.68 -10.86 -32.27
N PRO A 656 -8.18 -11.74 -31.37
CA PRO A 656 -9.11 -12.80 -31.76
C PRO A 656 -10.48 -12.28 -32.21
N TYR A 657 -10.89 -11.09 -31.77
CA TYR A 657 -12.27 -10.60 -31.89
C TYR A 657 -12.44 -9.46 -32.92
N SER A 658 -11.37 -8.76 -33.32
CA SER A 658 -11.49 -7.57 -34.17
C SER A 658 -11.02 -7.79 -35.61
N ARG A 659 -11.84 -7.35 -36.58
CA ARG A 659 -11.50 -7.43 -38.03
C ARG A 659 -10.44 -6.40 -38.47
N SER A 660 -10.08 -5.44 -37.62
CA SER A 660 -9.14 -4.35 -37.91
C SER A 660 -7.74 -4.56 -37.34
N VAL A 661 -7.55 -5.47 -36.37
CA VAL A 661 -6.28 -5.76 -35.70
C VAL A 661 -5.81 -7.15 -36.14
N ALA A 662 -5.09 -7.21 -37.25
CA ALA A 662 -4.54 -8.47 -37.77
C ALA A 662 -3.25 -8.88 -37.03
N ALA A 663 -3.16 -10.13 -36.60
CA ALA A 663 -1.94 -10.70 -36.02
C ALA A 663 -0.73 -10.50 -36.95
N ASP A 664 0.43 -10.16 -36.37
CA ASP A 664 1.68 -10.00 -37.13
C ASP A 664 2.71 -11.07 -36.69
N PRO A 665 2.98 -12.09 -37.52
CA PRO A 665 3.90 -13.17 -37.18
C PRO A 665 5.34 -12.69 -36.93
N ARG A 666 5.71 -11.47 -37.35
CA ARG A 666 7.02 -10.88 -37.05
C ARG A 666 7.24 -10.68 -35.54
N LEU A 667 6.18 -10.49 -34.78
CA LEU A 667 6.24 -10.27 -33.32
C LEU A 667 6.68 -11.53 -32.55
N ALA A 668 6.48 -12.73 -33.12
CA ALA A 668 6.91 -14.00 -32.51
C ALA A 668 8.43 -14.06 -32.25
N ALA A 669 9.24 -13.30 -33.01
CA ALA A 669 10.70 -13.24 -32.80
C ALA A 669 11.10 -12.40 -31.56
N VAL A 670 10.19 -11.59 -31.01
CA VAL A 670 10.47 -10.69 -29.88
C VAL A 670 10.28 -11.38 -28.52
N GLY A 671 9.32 -12.31 -28.42
CA GLY A 671 9.00 -13.06 -27.20
C GLY A 671 10.23 -13.78 -26.59
N PRO A 672 11.00 -14.56 -27.38
CA PRO A 672 12.20 -15.24 -26.89
C PRO A 672 13.29 -14.31 -26.33
N ARG A 673 13.43 -13.09 -26.87
CA ARG A 673 14.39 -12.08 -26.36
C ARG A 673 13.97 -11.56 -24.99
N ILE A 674 12.68 -11.21 -24.84
CA ILE A 674 12.12 -10.72 -23.57
C ILE A 674 12.24 -11.82 -22.50
N ALA A 675 11.89 -13.06 -22.84
CA ALA A 675 12.03 -14.21 -21.96
C ALA A 675 13.47 -14.42 -21.50
N HIS A 676 14.43 -14.45 -22.43
CA HIS A 676 15.86 -14.63 -22.13
C HIS A 676 16.38 -13.55 -21.17
N ASN A 677 16.06 -12.28 -21.42
CA ASN A 677 16.53 -11.18 -20.57
C ASN A 677 15.94 -11.25 -19.15
N ILE A 678 14.68 -11.63 -19.00
CA ILE A 678 14.06 -11.81 -17.68
C ILE A 678 14.63 -13.07 -16.98
N ASP A 679 14.80 -14.18 -17.69
CA ASP A 679 15.38 -15.42 -17.15
C ASP A 679 16.83 -15.22 -16.67
N ALA A 680 17.60 -14.38 -17.36
CA ALA A 680 18.94 -13.96 -16.94
C ALA A 680 18.92 -13.18 -15.62
N LEU A 681 17.94 -12.27 -15.44
CA LEU A 681 17.76 -11.53 -14.18
C LEU A 681 17.34 -12.45 -13.02
N ILE A 682 16.39 -13.36 -13.26
CA ILE A 682 15.94 -14.35 -12.26
C ILE A 682 17.12 -15.20 -11.80
N SER A 683 17.85 -15.79 -12.74
CA SER A 683 19.01 -16.63 -12.47
C SER A 683 20.09 -15.89 -11.66
N HIS A 684 20.29 -14.59 -11.93
CA HIS A 684 21.25 -13.78 -11.19
C HIS A 684 20.83 -13.53 -9.74
N VAL A 685 19.54 -13.24 -9.50
CA VAL A 685 19.00 -13.00 -8.15
C VAL A 685 19.12 -14.26 -7.30
N GLU A 686 18.73 -15.42 -7.84
CA GLU A 686 18.83 -16.73 -7.17
C GLU A 686 20.30 -17.14 -6.90
N ALA A 687 21.22 -16.85 -7.83
CA ALA A 687 22.65 -17.12 -7.65
C ALA A 687 23.28 -16.27 -6.53
N GLN A 688 22.83 -15.02 -6.35
CA GLN A 688 23.29 -14.20 -5.22
C GLN A 688 22.81 -14.74 -3.87
N GLU A 689 21.61 -15.33 -3.82
CA GLU A 689 21.06 -15.94 -2.61
C GLU A 689 21.87 -17.17 -2.18
N SER A 690 22.09 -18.12 -3.08
CA SER A 690 22.87 -19.34 -2.80
C SER A 690 24.33 -19.05 -2.38
N THR A 691 24.93 -17.97 -2.91
CA THR A 691 26.28 -17.52 -2.54
C THR A 691 26.31 -16.95 -1.12
N LYS A 692 25.27 -16.18 -0.73
CA LYS A 692 25.11 -15.68 0.65
C LYS A 692 24.90 -16.83 1.64
N GLU A 693 24.07 -17.82 1.31
CA GLU A 693 23.82 -19.00 2.15
C GLU A 693 25.10 -19.80 2.42
N ARG A 694 25.91 -20.06 1.38
CA ARG A 694 27.20 -20.74 1.52
C ARG A 694 28.19 -19.96 2.40
N ALA A 695 28.27 -18.63 2.24
CA ALA A 695 29.15 -17.80 3.07
C ALA A 695 28.75 -17.83 4.56
N VAL A 696 27.45 -17.90 4.85
CA VAL A 696 26.92 -18.01 6.22
C VAL A 696 27.19 -19.40 6.80
N ALA A 697 26.98 -20.47 6.03
CA ALA A 697 27.29 -21.83 6.45
C ALA A 697 28.78 -22.00 6.81
N VAL A 698 29.67 -21.39 6.03
CA VAL A 698 31.12 -21.37 6.31
C VAL A 698 31.44 -20.56 7.57
N ALA A 699 30.82 -19.40 7.77
CA ALA A 699 31.01 -18.57 8.96
C ALA A 699 30.51 -19.24 10.25
N VAL A 700 29.38 -19.97 10.19
CA VAL A 700 28.81 -20.71 11.33
C VAL A 700 29.59 -21.99 11.62
N SER A 701 30.13 -22.66 10.60
CA SER A 701 30.90 -23.89 10.76
C SER A 701 32.34 -23.67 11.26
N GLY A 702 32.84 -22.42 11.28
CA GLY A 702 34.22 -22.11 11.67
C GLY A 702 35.30 -22.72 10.78
N ALA A 703 34.91 -23.26 9.62
CA ALA A 703 35.83 -23.94 8.71
C ALA A 703 36.61 -22.90 7.89
N THR A 704 37.93 -22.85 8.07
CA THR A 704 38.83 -22.14 7.13
C THR A 704 38.61 -22.71 5.74
N ALA A 705 38.14 -21.88 4.81
CA ALA A 705 37.98 -22.24 3.41
C ALA A 705 39.33 -22.75 2.88
N ALA A 706 39.46 -24.07 2.72
CA ALA A 706 40.61 -24.66 2.07
C ALA A 706 40.70 -24.08 0.65
N ALA A 707 41.84 -23.49 0.31
CA ALA A 707 42.10 -23.00 -1.03
C ALA A 707 41.92 -24.17 -2.01
N PRO A 708 41.11 -24.02 -3.08
CA PRO A 708 40.90 -25.10 -4.02
C PRO A 708 42.17 -25.32 -4.87
N PRO A 709 42.41 -26.56 -5.34
CA PRO A 709 43.63 -26.89 -6.09
C PRO A 709 43.73 -26.11 -7.40
N GLU A 710 44.92 -25.59 -7.67
CA GLU A 710 45.33 -24.91 -8.90
C GLU A 710 45.37 -25.93 -10.05
N GLY A 711 44.38 -25.91 -10.93
CA GLY A 711 44.40 -26.81 -12.09
C GLY A 711 43.23 -26.74 -13.08
N ASP A 712 42.31 -25.80 -12.94
CA ASP A 712 41.17 -25.69 -13.87
C ASP A 712 40.56 -24.28 -13.92
N THR A 713 41.39 -23.27 -14.21
CA THR A 713 40.97 -21.86 -14.22
C THR A 713 40.16 -21.48 -15.45
N ASP A 714 40.38 -22.12 -16.60
CA ASP A 714 39.70 -21.76 -17.86
C ASP A 714 38.30 -22.39 -17.99
N GLN A 715 38.12 -23.65 -17.56
CA GLN A 715 36.82 -24.32 -17.64
C GLN A 715 35.85 -23.81 -16.56
N ARG A 716 36.38 -23.39 -15.40
CA ARG A 716 35.61 -22.68 -14.37
C ARG A 716 35.27 -21.24 -14.76
N ALA A 717 36.12 -20.54 -15.51
CA ALA A 717 35.79 -19.19 -16.00
C ALA A 717 34.60 -19.23 -16.98
N ALA A 718 34.51 -20.27 -17.81
CA ALA A 718 33.36 -20.51 -18.69
C ALA A 718 32.10 -20.94 -17.92
N ALA A 719 32.23 -21.77 -16.88
CA ALA A 719 31.09 -22.21 -16.05
C ALA A 719 30.60 -21.14 -15.04
N ARG A 720 31.36 -20.06 -14.80
CA ARG A 720 30.98 -18.95 -13.90
C ARG A 720 30.22 -17.81 -14.60
N LYS A 721 30.19 -17.78 -15.93
CA LYS A 721 29.37 -16.83 -16.69
C LYS A 721 27.94 -17.37 -16.75
N GLY A 722 27.13 -16.98 -15.75
CA GLY A 722 25.68 -17.15 -15.84
C GLY A 722 25.11 -16.41 -17.07
N PRO A 723 23.84 -16.68 -17.45
CA PRO A 723 23.21 -16.02 -18.59
C PRO A 723 23.32 -14.50 -18.48
N GLU A 724 23.83 -13.87 -19.54
CA GLU A 724 24.01 -12.42 -19.62
C GLU A 724 22.77 -11.76 -20.24
N VAL A 725 22.43 -10.55 -19.77
CA VAL A 725 21.36 -9.74 -20.34
C VAL A 725 21.82 -9.19 -21.70
N ARG A 726 21.03 -9.43 -22.75
CA ARG A 726 21.38 -9.07 -24.13
C ARG A 726 21.00 -7.62 -24.43
N THR A 727 21.98 -6.81 -24.81
CA THR A 727 21.79 -5.44 -25.32
C THR A 727 21.97 -5.40 -26.84
N GLY A 728 21.17 -6.17 -27.57
CA GLY A 728 21.21 -6.24 -29.03
C GLY A 728 20.49 -5.08 -29.74
N PRO A 729 20.46 -5.07 -31.09
CA PRO A 729 19.81 -4.02 -31.89
C PRO A 729 18.36 -3.78 -31.46
N SER A 730 17.84 -2.56 -31.62
CA SER A 730 16.47 -2.19 -31.21
C SER A 730 15.43 -3.18 -31.78
N ILE A 731 14.32 -3.38 -31.06
CA ILE A 731 13.23 -4.26 -31.54
C ILE A 731 12.73 -3.82 -32.92
N ALA A 732 12.71 -2.51 -33.20
CA ALA A 732 12.41 -1.98 -34.53
C ALA A 732 13.35 -2.52 -35.61
N SER A 733 14.67 -2.50 -35.38
CA SER A 733 15.65 -3.05 -36.32
C SER A 733 15.60 -4.58 -36.45
N MET A 734 15.17 -5.32 -35.40
CA MET A 734 14.93 -6.77 -35.50
C MET A 734 13.76 -7.09 -36.43
N LEU A 735 12.72 -6.25 -36.39
CA LEU A 735 11.52 -6.42 -37.23
C LEU A 735 11.77 -5.95 -38.68
N GLU A 736 12.68 -5.00 -38.91
CA GLU A 736 13.09 -4.52 -40.25
C GLU A 736 14.01 -5.51 -41.00
N GLY A 737 14.89 -6.22 -40.29
CA GLY A 737 15.82 -7.20 -40.89
C GLY A 737 15.16 -8.46 -41.47
N SER A 738 13.88 -8.70 -41.20
CA SER A 738 13.13 -9.90 -41.59
C SER A 738 12.51 -9.87 -43.01
N GLY A 739 12.87 -8.91 -43.86
CA GLY A 739 12.50 -8.89 -45.29
C GLY A 739 11.29 -8.01 -45.68
N SER A 740 11.56 -6.72 -45.95
CA SER A 740 10.81 -5.71 -46.74
C SER A 740 9.41 -5.22 -46.30
N SER A 741 9.08 -4.00 -46.80
CA SER A 741 7.99 -3.05 -46.48
C SER A 741 8.09 -2.29 -45.15
N ASN A 742 8.27 -0.97 -45.24
CA ASN A 742 8.11 0.03 -44.17
C ASN A 742 6.89 -0.29 -43.28
N LEU A 743 7.06 -0.13 -41.95
CA LEU A 743 5.98 -0.19 -40.96
C LEU A 743 4.86 0.80 -41.35
N ARG A 744 3.78 0.32 -41.96
CA ARG A 744 2.66 1.18 -42.36
C ARG A 744 1.93 1.68 -41.12
N SER A 745 1.71 2.99 -41.02
CA SER A 745 0.85 3.64 -40.02
C SER A 745 -0.56 3.01 -40.09
N GLY A 746 -0.85 2.05 -39.21
CA GLY A 746 -2.11 1.30 -39.18
C GLY A 746 -2.01 -0.18 -38.79
N THR A 747 -0.81 -0.78 -38.75
CA THR A 747 -0.64 -2.18 -38.32
C THR A 747 -0.58 -2.31 -36.79
N VAL A 748 -0.96 -3.50 -36.27
CA VAL A 748 -0.85 -3.85 -34.85
C VAL A 748 0.57 -3.65 -34.34
N THR A 749 1.55 -4.03 -35.16
CA THR A 749 2.98 -3.82 -34.92
C THR A 749 3.31 -2.36 -34.68
N TYR A 750 2.75 -1.40 -35.43
CA TYR A 750 2.98 0.03 -35.16
C TYR A 750 2.39 0.46 -33.81
N ARG A 751 1.20 -0.05 -33.44
CA ARG A 751 0.54 0.26 -32.15
C ARG A 751 1.30 -0.30 -30.95
N VAL A 752 1.95 -1.45 -31.14
CA VAL A 752 2.53 -2.24 -30.04
C VAL A 752 4.07 -2.11 -29.94
N LEU A 753 4.75 -1.74 -31.03
CA LEU A 753 6.21 -1.60 -31.10
C LEU A 753 6.78 -0.73 -29.99
N ARG A 754 6.09 0.36 -29.65
CA ARG A 754 6.50 1.24 -28.55
C ARG A 754 6.47 0.53 -27.21
N HIS A 755 5.40 -0.19 -26.91
CA HIS A 755 5.27 -0.93 -25.65
C HIS A 755 6.30 -2.05 -25.54
N LEU A 756 6.58 -2.76 -26.64
CA LEU A 756 7.65 -3.75 -26.70
C LEU A 756 9.03 -3.14 -26.47
N GLN A 757 9.33 -2.04 -27.15
CA GLN A 757 10.62 -1.38 -27.02
C GLN A 757 10.84 -0.84 -25.61
N ARG A 758 9.81 -0.25 -24.99
CA ARG A 758 9.90 0.24 -23.61
C ARG A 758 9.98 -0.87 -22.58
N LEU A 759 9.29 -1.99 -22.82
CA LEU A 759 9.39 -3.16 -21.97
C LEU A 759 10.82 -3.74 -22.02
N ASP A 760 11.42 -3.90 -23.20
CA ASP A 760 12.81 -4.37 -23.36
C ASP A 760 13.83 -3.40 -22.75
N GLU A 761 13.65 -2.08 -22.93
CA GLU A 761 14.47 -1.04 -22.29
C GLU A 761 14.35 -1.10 -20.75
N GLY A 762 13.13 -1.28 -20.23
CA GLY A 762 12.86 -1.40 -18.80
C GLY A 762 13.48 -2.64 -18.18
N ILE A 763 13.36 -3.80 -18.84
CA ILE A 763 13.99 -5.06 -18.42
C ILE A 763 15.51 -4.92 -18.43
N THR A 764 16.09 -4.35 -19.48
CA THR A 764 17.54 -4.12 -19.57
C THR A 764 18.01 -3.14 -18.49
N ALA A 765 17.22 -2.10 -18.18
CA ALA A 765 17.52 -1.15 -17.12
C ALA A 765 17.53 -1.77 -15.71
N LEU A 766 16.86 -2.91 -15.48
CA LEU A 766 16.90 -3.66 -14.22
C LEU A 766 18.26 -4.35 -13.98
N ALA A 767 19.06 -4.60 -15.02
CA ALA A 767 20.36 -5.28 -14.87
C ALA A 767 21.34 -4.47 -14.01
N ARG A 768 21.39 -3.15 -14.19
CA ARG A 768 22.30 -2.25 -13.46
C ARG A 768 22.04 -2.20 -11.94
N PRO A 769 20.81 -1.97 -11.45
CA PRO A 769 20.53 -1.99 -10.01
C PRO A 769 20.67 -3.39 -9.39
N LEU A 770 20.42 -4.46 -10.15
CA LEU A 770 20.59 -5.84 -9.70
C LEU A 770 22.04 -6.36 -9.81
N ARG A 771 22.93 -5.58 -10.44
CA ARG A 771 24.33 -5.96 -10.75
C ARG A 771 24.44 -7.22 -11.61
N ALA A 772 23.42 -7.48 -12.44
CA ALA A 772 23.44 -8.58 -13.40
C ALA A 772 24.46 -8.29 -14.52
N PRO A 773 25.20 -9.32 -15.00
CA PRO A 773 26.14 -9.16 -16.10
C PRO A 773 25.40 -8.86 -17.40
N MET A 774 25.92 -7.90 -18.17
CA MET A 774 25.40 -7.55 -19.50
C MET A 774 26.37 -7.99 -20.58
N GLU A 775 25.83 -8.43 -21.70
CA GLU A 775 26.61 -8.84 -22.88
C GLU A 775 27.23 -7.58 -23.52
N ASP A 776 28.57 -7.50 -23.54
CA ASP A 776 29.30 -6.36 -24.10
C ASP A 776 29.20 -6.41 -25.63
N ASP A 777 28.49 -5.45 -26.23
CA ASP A 777 28.39 -5.35 -27.69
C ASP A 777 29.79 -5.03 -28.26
N GLY A 778 30.35 -5.97 -29.01
CA GLY A 778 31.75 -5.97 -29.49
C GLY A 778 32.14 -4.81 -30.42
N THR A 779 31.29 -3.80 -30.58
CA THR A 779 31.48 -2.61 -31.40
C THR A 779 32.45 -1.60 -30.79
N SER A 780 32.63 -1.56 -29.46
CA SER A 780 33.57 -0.61 -28.83
C SER A 780 35.06 -1.02 -28.92
N ARG A 781 35.38 -2.30 -29.20
CA ARG A 781 36.79 -2.75 -29.33
C ARG A 781 37.38 -2.53 -30.74
N ARG A 782 36.55 -2.36 -31.77
CA ARG A 782 37.04 -2.09 -33.14
C ARG A 782 37.42 -0.63 -33.39
N ALA A 783 36.90 0.32 -32.59
CA ALA A 783 37.24 1.73 -32.73
C ALA A 783 38.61 2.12 -32.11
N ALA A 784 39.14 1.29 -31.19
CA ALA A 784 40.43 1.55 -30.52
C ALA A 784 41.64 0.81 -31.15
N GLY A 785 41.42 -0.08 -32.12
CA GLY A 785 42.48 -0.88 -32.76
C GLY A 785 42.96 -0.36 -34.12
N GLY A 786 42.52 0.83 -34.54
CA GLY A 786 42.64 1.30 -35.92
C GLY A 786 43.47 2.56 -36.13
N THR A 787 44.47 2.87 -35.30
CA THR A 787 45.52 3.86 -35.65
C THR A 787 46.82 3.55 -34.92
N GLY A 788 47.88 3.22 -35.67
CA GLY A 788 49.26 3.22 -35.15
C GLY A 788 50.10 2.02 -35.58
N GLY A 789 50.63 2.06 -36.80
CA GLY A 789 51.59 1.05 -37.25
C GLY A 789 52.26 1.37 -38.59
N ALA A 790 53.10 2.41 -38.63
CA ALA A 790 54.32 2.47 -39.45
C ALA A 790 55.02 3.83 -39.27
N GLY A 791 56.04 3.87 -38.41
CA GLY A 791 56.91 5.03 -38.22
C GLY A 791 58.10 4.61 -37.37
N GLY A 792 59.07 3.93 -37.99
CA GLY A 792 60.33 3.56 -37.35
C GLY A 792 61.24 4.77 -37.18
N ALA A 793 61.75 4.97 -35.97
CA ALA A 793 62.92 5.82 -35.72
C ALA A 793 63.70 5.30 -34.49
N THR A 794 64.80 4.63 -34.82
CA THR A 794 66.12 4.60 -34.15
C THR A 794 66.27 5.29 -32.78
N ALA A 795 66.66 4.49 -31.79
CA ALA A 795 67.29 4.94 -30.57
C ALA A 795 68.71 5.46 -30.82
N GLN A 796 69.02 6.67 -30.35
CA GLN A 796 70.38 7.12 -30.09
C GLN A 796 70.48 7.67 -28.67
N ALA A 797 71.43 7.09 -27.94
CA ALA A 797 71.79 7.39 -26.58
C ALA A 797 72.40 8.78 -26.40
N ARG A 798 72.26 9.37 -25.20
CA ARG A 798 73.37 9.94 -24.40
C ARG A 798 72.92 10.29 -22.96
N PRO A 799 73.84 10.39 -21.99
CA PRO A 799 73.62 9.95 -20.61
C PRO A 799 73.50 11.07 -19.57
N ALA A 800 73.07 10.63 -18.38
CA ALA A 800 73.45 11.05 -17.02
C ALA A 800 73.75 12.53 -16.74
N GLY A 801 72.87 13.10 -15.90
CA GLY A 801 73.05 14.26 -15.05
C GLY A 801 71.90 14.29 -14.05
#